data_AF-A0A075I5R7-F1
#
_entry.id   AF-A0A075I5R7-F1
#
_cell.length_a   1.000
_cell.length_b   1.000
_cell.length_c   1.000
_cell.angle_alpha   90.00
_cell.angle_beta   90.00
_cell.angle_gamma   90.00
#
_symmetry.space_group_name_H-M   'P 1'
#
loop_
_entity.id
_entity.type
_entity.pdbx_description
1 polymer ?
#
loop_
_entity_poly.entity_id
_entity_poly.type
_entity_poly.pdbx_seq_one_letter_code
_entity_poly.pdbx_strand_id
1 'polypeptide(L)'
;MLLNVLKRLIIFLVITLTATIFSLSEVYGEPIIFDDDYLIERFVGGLKLPTTMDFVGDDILVLEKNTGKVIRIMNNGIIYDKPVLDVPVRSNFYSGLLGIVTLSDRVFLYYTESESGSDTRDPGPDAKNRVYQYDWDGVKLTNPILIKELIAQQRDDHHGGVMTKGLNDEIYFAIGDQNQLGVFENVVENPCYIIHFVNDECSSEPIYETSSIFRIHTDDNNSVELFAMGVRNSFGLGVDPVTGYLWDTENGKDHFDEINLVKPRFNSGWNNVMGPVDRKNPDPSVSQTIPPPFENFIYSDPEFSWYEPVGPTAIAFPDLTSFGKYSDWLFVGDYHHGRIYKFQLNSDRTEFIFSDQRLSDLVLDKLNDKVEKILFGKNFLTVSDIAFRHDAMYVVSISDGSIYKIYPKDPITPLKQYQVGSTHKKIVCKPGLIPIMKNSGYINCAYPKTALVLTQEIAWDINRSDMPIINLPSHDLSGINFEHINLSYSNFRESNFTSTNIANANFTSANLSGVDLSMKDLTENILTGADLRNANLAGADLSNNQLVNTILTGTDLTDANLSGADLSTANIFGIIDGINVLEKTKLKGANLTNANLTNINLIGVDISETILKGADLTGVKLERAKANNATWSDVDLSFKNLSKIRLIDASLNRSILAGAELSNAELMGANLSDADLTGAKLIDADLTNANLTGANFHMADLTGANLEGVIINETNLSCIGHDICTS
;
A
#
# COMPACT_ATOMS: atom_id res chain seq x y z
N MET A 1 -45.90 -8.81 -66.25
CA MET A 1 -46.33 -7.76 -65.29
C MET A 1 -45.69 -7.95 -63.90
N LEU A 2 -45.73 -9.15 -63.30
CA LEU A 2 -45.08 -9.43 -62.00
C LEU A 2 -43.57 -9.12 -61.96
N LEU A 3 -42.82 -9.39 -63.03
CA LEU A 3 -41.36 -9.21 -63.04
C LEU A 3 -40.91 -7.73 -62.99
N ASN A 4 -41.72 -6.81 -63.51
CA ASN A 4 -41.43 -5.38 -63.45
C ASN A 4 -41.82 -4.75 -62.11
N VAL A 5 -42.81 -5.33 -61.41
CA VAL A 5 -43.16 -4.94 -60.03
C VAL A 5 -42.06 -5.41 -59.07
N LEU A 6 -41.52 -6.62 -59.26
CA LEU A 6 -40.44 -7.15 -58.43
C LEU A 6 -39.12 -6.37 -58.61
N LYS A 7 -38.77 -5.96 -59.84
CA LYS A 7 -37.59 -5.10 -60.07
C LYS A 7 -37.74 -3.70 -59.48
N ARG A 8 -38.95 -3.11 -59.51
CA ARG A 8 -39.19 -1.81 -58.86
C ARG A 8 -39.19 -1.92 -57.33
N LEU A 9 -39.69 -3.02 -56.76
CA LEU A 9 -39.60 -3.27 -55.32
C LEU A 9 -38.15 -3.46 -54.86
N ILE A 10 -37.33 -4.20 -55.62
CA ILE A 10 -35.92 -4.44 -55.25
C ILE A 10 -35.10 -3.15 -55.36
N ILE A 11 -35.33 -2.30 -56.37
CA ILE A 11 -34.63 -1.01 -56.49
C ILE A 11 -35.08 -0.04 -55.37
N PHE A 12 -36.38 -0.02 -55.02
CA PHE A 12 -36.86 0.80 -53.90
C PHE A 12 -36.32 0.29 -52.55
N LEU A 13 -36.26 -1.04 -52.35
CA LEU A 13 -35.70 -1.68 -51.15
C LEU A 13 -34.20 -1.41 -51.02
N VAL A 14 -33.43 -1.44 -52.13
CA VAL A 14 -31.99 -1.15 -52.12
C VAL A 14 -31.72 0.34 -51.89
N ILE A 15 -32.54 1.25 -52.42
CA ILE A 15 -32.41 2.71 -52.15
C ILE A 15 -32.84 3.04 -50.71
N THR A 16 -33.84 2.36 -50.15
CA THR A 16 -34.16 2.50 -48.71
C THR A 16 -33.12 1.84 -47.83
N LEU A 17 -32.51 0.71 -48.23
CA LEU A 17 -31.45 0.05 -47.45
C LEU A 17 -30.15 0.84 -47.48
N THR A 18 -29.79 1.47 -48.62
CA THR A 18 -28.65 2.38 -48.67
C THR A 18 -28.95 3.72 -47.98
N ALA A 19 -30.19 4.20 -48.00
CA ALA A 19 -30.60 5.38 -47.23
C ALA A 19 -30.72 5.11 -45.72
N THR A 20 -31.01 3.89 -45.27
CA THR A 20 -30.98 3.50 -43.85
C THR A 20 -29.57 3.14 -43.38
N ILE A 21 -28.69 2.67 -44.27
CA ILE A 21 -27.24 2.52 -43.97
C ILE A 21 -26.53 3.89 -43.97
N PHE A 22 -27.08 4.91 -44.64
CA PHE A 22 -26.58 6.30 -44.62
C PHE A 22 -27.38 7.28 -43.74
N SER A 23 -28.29 6.81 -42.86
CA SER A 23 -29.00 7.70 -41.91
C SER A 23 -29.00 7.27 -40.45
N LEU A 24 -28.16 6.31 -40.05
CA LEU A 24 -27.93 5.96 -38.64
C LEU A 24 -26.44 5.90 -38.26
N SER A 25 -25.55 6.52 -39.04
CA SER A 25 -24.48 7.26 -38.39
C SER A 25 -25.12 8.56 -37.91
N GLU A 26 -25.76 8.55 -36.74
CA GLU A 26 -25.61 9.74 -35.92
C GLU A 26 -24.11 9.98 -35.90
N VAL A 27 -23.71 11.16 -36.39
CA VAL A 27 -22.33 11.62 -36.34
C VAL A 27 -22.06 11.83 -34.85
N TYR A 28 -21.87 10.74 -34.11
CA TYR A 28 -21.30 10.79 -32.79
C TYR A 28 -19.94 11.41 -33.00
N GLY A 29 -19.79 12.65 -32.54
CA GLY A 29 -18.53 13.36 -32.65
C GLY A 29 -17.45 12.51 -32.00
N GLU A 30 -16.23 12.60 -32.50
CA GLU A 30 -15.09 11.96 -31.84
C GLU A 30 -15.04 12.39 -30.36
N PRO A 31 -14.52 11.54 -29.45
CA PRO A 31 -14.32 11.91 -28.06
C PRO A 31 -13.59 13.24 -27.92
N ILE A 32 -14.08 14.09 -27.02
CA ILE A 32 -13.56 15.43 -26.79
C ILE A 32 -13.13 15.56 -25.33
N ILE A 33 -11.95 16.15 -25.11
CA ILE A 33 -11.45 16.58 -23.80
C ILE A 33 -11.56 18.10 -23.73
N PHE A 34 -12.10 18.63 -22.64
CA PHE A 34 -12.31 20.07 -22.46
C PHE A 34 -11.08 20.80 -21.89
N ASP A 35 -10.06 20.07 -21.48
CA ASP A 35 -8.77 20.63 -21.05
C ASP A 35 -7.75 20.54 -22.19
N ASP A 36 -7.39 21.70 -22.75
CA ASP A 36 -6.47 21.82 -23.90
C ASP A 36 -5.02 21.37 -23.60
N ASP A 37 -4.69 21.16 -22.32
CA ASP A 37 -3.41 20.60 -21.88
C ASP A 37 -3.29 19.09 -22.16
N TYR A 38 -4.39 18.43 -22.53
CA TYR A 38 -4.47 16.98 -22.75
C TYR A 38 -4.87 16.64 -24.19
N LEU A 39 -4.29 15.57 -24.71
CA LEU A 39 -4.62 14.95 -25.97
C LEU A 39 -5.36 13.64 -25.72
N ILE A 40 -6.17 13.23 -26.70
CA ILE A 40 -6.88 11.96 -26.69
C ILE A 40 -6.59 11.20 -27.99
N GLU A 41 -6.39 9.89 -27.86
CA GLU A 41 -6.33 8.98 -28.99
C GLU A 41 -7.04 7.67 -28.67
N ARG A 42 -7.55 6.99 -29.71
CA ARG A 42 -8.00 5.61 -29.57
C ARG A 42 -6.76 4.72 -29.47
N PHE A 43 -6.54 4.14 -28.30
CA PHE A 43 -5.38 3.31 -28.00
C PHE A 43 -5.54 1.88 -28.53
N VAL A 44 -6.72 1.29 -28.34
CA VAL A 44 -7.10 -0.03 -28.85
C VAL A 44 -8.55 0.02 -29.32
N GLY A 45 -8.89 -0.76 -30.36
CA GLY A 45 -10.25 -1.00 -30.80
C GLY A 45 -10.47 -2.46 -31.19
N GLY A 46 -11.73 -2.85 -31.38
CA GLY A 46 -12.11 -4.19 -31.79
C GLY A 46 -12.28 -5.20 -30.65
N LEU A 47 -12.32 -4.72 -29.41
CA LEU A 47 -12.68 -5.52 -28.23
C LEU A 47 -14.18 -5.82 -28.22
N LYS A 48 -14.58 -6.96 -27.65
CA LYS A 48 -15.99 -7.38 -27.61
C LYS A 48 -16.63 -7.06 -26.26
N LEU A 49 -17.35 -5.94 -26.20
CA LEU A 49 -18.00 -5.44 -24.98
C LEU A 49 -17.02 -5.41 -23.79
N PRO A 50 -15.92 -4.63 -23.89
CA PRO A 50 -14.96 -4.54 -22.81
C PRO A 50 -15.59 -3.88 -21.58
N THR A 51 -15.43 -4.45 -20.40
CA THR A 51 -16.02 -3.93 -19.15
C THR A 51 -15.00 -3.15 -18.35
N THR A 52 -14.12 -3.86 -17.66
CA THR A 52 -13.11 -3.30 -16.74
C THR A 52 -11.71 -3.72 -17.16
N MET A 53 -10.72 -2.97 -16.71
CA MET A 53 -9.31 -3.22 -16.96
C MET A 53 -8.44 -2.96 -15.74
N ASP A 54 -7.28 -3.58 -15.70
CA ASP A 54 -6.22 -3.22 -14.75
C ASP A 54 -4.83 -3.50 -15.35
N PHE A 55 -3.79 -2.98 -14.72
CA PHE A 55 -2.43 -2.99 -15.23
C PHE A 55 -1.58 -4.11 -14.63
N VAL A 56 -0.99 -4.94 -15.49
CA VAL A 56 0.01 -5.93 -15.10
C VAL A 56 1.38 -5.56 -15.63
N GLY A 57 2.18 -4.92 -14.78
CA GLY A 57 3.41 -4.29 -15.23
C GLY A 57 3.14 -3.16 -16.21
N ASP A 58 3.60 -3.30 -17.46
CA ASP A 58 3.37 -2.28 -18.51
C ASP A 58 2.16 -2.62 -19.40
N ASP A 59 1.57 -3.79 -19.22
CA ASP A 59 0.48 -4.27 -20.06
C ASP A 59 -0.87 -4.02 -19.38
N ILE A 60 -1.94 -4.04 -20.17
CA ILE A 60 -3.32 -3.94 -19.70
C ILE A 60 -3.95 -5.32 -19.81
N LEU A 61 -4.63 -5.76 -18.76
CA LEU A 61 -5.60 -6.84 -18.82
C LEU A 61 -6.99 -6.21 -18.88
N VAL A 62 -7.77 -6.52 -19.92
CA VAL A 62 -9.14 -6.03 -20.10
C VAL A 62 -10.09 -7.21 -20.24
N LEU A 63 -11.26 -7.09 -19.62
CA LEU A 63 -12.30 -8.11 -19.60
C LEU A 63 -13.23 -7.95 -20.80
N GLU A 64 -13.55 -9.03 -21.51
CA GLU A 64 -14.66 -9.08 -22.48
C GLU A 64 -15.89 -9.74 -21.85
N LYS A 65 -16.94 -8.94 -21.61
CA LYS A 65 -18.09 -9.32 -20.77
C LYS A 65 -18.76 -10.63 -21.15
N ASN A 66 -19.07 -10.80 -22.43
CA ASN A 66 -19.92 -11.89 -22.92
C ASN A 66 -19.12 -13.09 -23.46
N THR A 67 -17.81 -12.94 -23.64
CA THR A 67 -16.95 -14.00 -24.18
C THR A 67 -16.14 -14.70 -23.09
N GLY A 68 -16.21 -14.22 -21.84
CA GLY A 68 -15.49 -14.80 -20.72
C GLY A 68 -13.96 -14.63 -20.80
N LYS A 69 -13.48 -13.77 -21.70
CA LYS A 69 -12.05 -13.65 -22.00
C LYS A 69 -11.41 -12.49 -21.26
N VAL A 70 -10.22 -12.76 -20.73
CA VAL A 70 -9.28 -11.74 -20.28
C VAL A 70 -8.28 -11.52 -21.41
N ILE A 71 -8.35 -10.34 -22.02
CA ILE A 71 -7.49 -9.93 -23.14
C ILE A 71 -6.31 -9.16 -22.60
N ARG A 72 -5.11 -9.52 -23.06
CA ARG A 72 -3.88 -8.78 -22.74
C ARG A 72 -3.52 -7.84 -23.88
N ILE A 73 -3.18 -6.60 -23.52
CA ILE A 73 -2.80 -5.53 -24.43
C ILE A 73 -1.42 -5.04 -24.03
N MET A 74 -0.50 -5.02 -25.00
CA MET A 74 0.85 -4.48 -24.83
C MET A 74 0.82 -2.97 -24.56
N ASN A 75 1.87 -2.45 -23.93
CA ASN A 75 2.03 -1.01 -23.66
C ASN A 75 1.95 -0.07 -24.88
N ASN A 76 2.02 -0.61 -26.11
CA ASN A 76 1.89 0.11 -27.36
C ASN A 76 0.54 -0.07 -28.06
N GLY A 77 -0.44 -0.69 -27.40
CA GLY A 77 -1.81 -0.89 -27.91
C GLY A 77 -1.98 -2.15 -28.77
N ILE A 78 -0.98 -3.01 -28.87
CA ILE A 78 -1.11 -4.28 -29.61
C ILE A 78 -1.76 -5.34 -28.73
N ILE A 79 -2.86 -5.93 -29.20
CA ILE A 79 -3.53 -7.07 -28.55
C ILE A 79 -2.70 -8.34 -28.77
N TYR A 80 -2.50 -9.14 -27.71
CA TYR A 80 -1.90 -10.47 -27.85
C TYR A 80 -2.85 -11.45 -28.56
N ASP A 81 -2.30 -12.33 -29.40
CA ASP A 81 -3.08 -13.27 -30.23
C ASP A 81 -3.98 -14.24 -29.44
N LYS A 82 -3.69 -14.46 -28.15
CA LYS A 82 -4.43 -15.38 -27.28
C LYS A 82 -4.85 -14.67 -26.00
N PRO A 83 -6.08 -14.93 -25.51
CA PRO A 83 -6.49 -14.47 -24.19
C PRO A 83 -5.61 -15.12 -23.11
N VAL A 84 -5.42 -14.42 -22.00
CA VAL A 84 -4.67 -14.95 -20.85
C VAL A 84 -5.53 -15.91 -20.01
N LEU A 85 -6.86 -15.78 -20.14
CA LEU A 85 -7.87 -16.62 -19.51
C LEU A 85 -9.17 -16.61 -20.35
N ASP A 86 -9.89 -17.71 -20.34
CA ASP A 86 -11.21 -17.89 -20.97
C ASP A 86 -12.06 -18.73 -20.01
N VAL A 87 -13.08 -18.13 -19.39
CA VAL A 87 -13.96 -18.74 -18.39
C VAL A 87 -15.41 -18.75 -18.85
N PRO A 88 -16.20 -19.78 -18.51
CA PRO A 88 -17.59 -19.86 -18.94
C PRO A 88 -18.44 -18.81 -18.23
N VAL A 89 -18.95 -17.83 -18.97
CA VAL A 89 -19.79 -16.77 -18.40
C VAL A 89 -21.25 -16.88 -18.83
N ARG A 90 -22.16 -16.59 -17.91
CA ARG A 90 -23.55 -16.32 -18.27
C ARG A 90 -23.69 -14.81 -18.44
N SER A 91 -24.20 -14.38 -19.58
CA SER A 91 -24.35 -12.96 -19.91
C SER A 91 -25.81 -12.54 -20.15
N ASN A 92 -26.21 -11.46 -19.48
CA ASN A 92 -27.44 -10.69 -19.72
C ASN A 92 -27.08 -9.20 -19.79
N PHE A 93 -27.97 -8.27 -19.44
CA PHE A 93 -27.62 -6.85 -19.46
C PHE A 93 -26.46 -6.53 -18.49
N TYR A 94 -26.48 -7.05 -17.27
CA TYR A 94 -25.49 -6.72 -16.23
C TYR A 94 -24.52 -7.86 -15.88
N SER A 95 -24.85 -9.13 -16.14
CA SER A 95 -23.98 -10.28 -15.86
C SER A 95 -22.95 -10.56 -16.95
N GLY A 96 -21.86 -11.22 -16.57
CA GLY A 96 -20.77 -11.62 -17.46
C GLY A 96 -19.45 -11.62 -16.72
N LEU A 97 -18.37 -11.30 -17.42
CA LEU A 97 -17.05 -11.01 -16.82
C LEU A 97 -16.98 -9.51 -16.45
N LEU A 98 -16.93 -9.20 -15.15
CA LEU A 98 -17.30 -7.85 -14.64
C LEU A 98 -16.15 -7.11 -13.97
N GLY A 99 -15.47 -7.69 -12.99
CA GLY A 99 -14.46 -7.01 -12.18
C GLY A 99 -13.08 -7.65 -12.31
N ILE A 100 -12.04 -6.81 -12.29
CA ILE A 100 -10.64 -7.23 -12.25
C ILE A 100 -9.85 -6.33 -11.32
N VAL A 101 -8.99 -6.93 -10.50
CA VAL A 101 -7.96 -6.23 -9.71
C VAL A 101 -6.66 -7.03 -9.77
N THR A 102 -5.53 -6.35 -9.90
CA THR A 102 -4.20 -6.93 -10.01
C THR A 102 -3.31 -6.50 -8.84
N LEU A 103 -2.65 -7.52 -8.26
CA LEU A 103 -1.48 -7.39 -7.40
C LEU A 103 -0.24 -7.84 -8.19
N SER A 104 0.96 -7.72 -7.62
CA SER A 104 2.21 -8.00 -8.34
C SER A 104 2.30 -9.40 -8.97
N ASP A 105 1.70 -10.40 -8.32
CA ASP A 105 1.78 -11.83 -8.65
C ASP A 105 0.41 -12.52 -8.73
N ARG A 106 -0.68 -11.80 -8.45
CA ARG A 106 -2.04 -12.34 -8.34
C ARG A 106 -3.05 -11.45 -9.04
N VAL A 107 -4.10 -12.05 -9.59
CA VAL A 107 -5.23 -11.35 -10.22
C VAL A 107 -6.53 -11.87 -9.64
N PHE A 108 -7.42 -10.95 -9.30
CA PHE A 108 -8.73 -11.25 -8.75
C PHE A 108 -9.79 -10.91 -9.78
N LEU A 109 -10.76 -11.80 -9.97
CA LEU A 109 -11.84 -11.62 -10.94
C LEU A 109 -13.19 -11.81 -10.27
N TYR A 110 -14.13 -10.93 -10.59
CA TYR A 110 -15.55 -11.10 -10.30
C TYR A 110 -16.29 -11.37 -11.61
N TYR A 111 -17.02 -12.48 -11.67
CA TYR A 111 -17.86 -12.78 -12.82
C TYR A 111 -19.06 -13.65 -12.49
N THR A 112 -20.07 -13.58 -13.34
CA THR A 112 -21.23 -14.46 -13.33
C THR A 112 -20.89 -15.74 -14.09
N GLU A 113 -20.45 -16.76 -13.36
CA GLU A 113 -20.02 -18.03 -13.93
C GLU A 113 -21.22 -18.88 -14.35
N SER A 114 -21.18 -19.38 -15.59
CA SER A 114 -22.19 -20.28 -16.15
C SER A 114 -21.95 -21.72 -15.67
N GLU A 115 -22.92 -22.35 -15.02
CA GLU A 115 -22.78 -23.71 -14.51
C GLU A 115 -22.83 -24.78 -15.62
N SER A 116 -23.14 -24.40 -16.86
CA SER A 116 -23.02 -25.33 -18.00
C SER A 116 -21.58 -25.60 -18.43
N GLY A 117 -20.61 -24.84 -17.90
CA GLY A 117 -19.22 -24.93 -18.34
C GLY A 117 -18.95 -24.33 -19.72
N SER A 118 -19.87 -23.50 -20.23
CA SER A 118 -19.73 -22.76 -21.49
C SER A 118 -20.38 -21.38 -21.39
N ASP A 119 -19.96 -20.47 -22.27
CA ASP A 119 -20.62 -19.17 -22.42
C ASP A 119 -22.10 -19.34 -22.78
N THR A 120 -22.96 -18.63 -22.06
CA THR A 120 -24.41 -18.67 -22.26
C THR A 120 -25.02 -17.28 -22.19
N ARG A 121 -26.22 -17.15 -22.74
CA ARG A 121 -26.99 -15.90 -22.73
C ARG A 121 -28.36 -16.14 -22.11
N ASP A 122 -28.87 -15.16 -21.38
CA ASP A 122 -30.19 -15.24 -20.76
C ASP A 122 -31.35 -15.34 -21.79
N PRO A 123 -32.36 -16.22 -21.61
CA PRO A 123 -32.48 -17.25 -20.57
C PRO A 123 -31.45 -18.38 -20.74
N GLY A 124 -30.57 -18.51 -19.75
CA GLY A 124 -29.43 -19.44 -19.73
C GLY A 124 -29.53 -20.46 -18.60
N PRO A 125 -28.63 -21.45 -18.55
CA PRO A 125 -28.50 -22.35 -17.41
C PRO A 125 -28.12 -21.58 -16.14
N ASP A 126 -28.22 -22.26 -15.00
CA ASP A 126 -27.91 -21.70 -13.69
C ASP A 126 -26.50 -21.08 -13.67
N ALA A 127 -26.36 -20.04 -12.85
CA ALA A 127 -25.12 -19.31 -12.71
C ALA A 127 -24.95 -18.79 -11.29
N LYS A 128 -23.71 -18.47 -10.94
CA LYS A 128 -23.35 -17.84 -9.66
C LYS A 128 -22.42 -16.67 -9.90
N ASN A 129 -22.59 -15.60 -9.12
CA ASN A 129 -21.61 -14.54 -9.07
C ASN A 129 -20.46 -15.05 -8.20
N ARG A 130 -19.23 -15.04 -8.71
CA ARG A 130 -18.08 -15.61 -8.02
C ARG A 130 -16.88 -14.69 -8.07
N VAL A 131 -16.16 -14.66 -6.95
CA VAL A 131 -14.87 -13.99 -6.82
C VAL A 131 -13.79 -15.04 -6.74
N TYR A 132 -12.84 -14.97 -7.67
CA TYR A 132 -11.71 -15.87 -7.78
C TYR A 132 -10.39 -15.12 -7.66
N GLN A 133 -9.39 -15.75 -7.05
CA GLN A 133 -7.98 -15.40 -7.21
C GLN A 133 -7.34 -16.34 -8.24
N TYR A 134 -6.43 -15.79 -9.04
CA TYR A 134 -5.55 -16.52 -9.95
C TYR A 134 -4.10 -16.09 -9.73
N ASP A 135 -3.19 -17.02 -9.99
CA ASP A 135 -1.75 -16.72 -10.07
C ASP A 135 -1.42 -16.13 -11.44
N TRP A 136 -0.59 -15.09 -11.45
CA TRP A 136 -0.06 -14.48 -12.67
C TRP A 136 1.40 -14.89 -12.91
N ASP A 137 1.64 -15.70 -13.96
CA ASP A 137 2.98 -16.20 -14.31
C ASP A 137 3.73 -15.31 -15.33
N GLY A 138 3.14 -14.17 -15.71
CA GLY A 138 3.66 -13.31 -16.77
C GLY A 138 3.14 -13.63 -18.18
N VAL A 139 2.36 -14.69 -18.36
CA VAL A 139 1.81 -15.14 -19.65
C VAL A 139 0.32 -15.48 -19.54
N LYS A 140 -0.11 -16.17 -18.48
CA LYS A 140 -1.47 -16.66 -18.25
C LYS A 140 -1.92 -16.48 -16.81
N LEU A 141 -3.23 -16.55 -16.62
CA LEU A 141 -3.85 -16.74 -15.31
C LEU A 141 -4.05 -18.23 -15.06
N THR A 142 -3.58 -18.70 -13.90
CA THR A 142 -3.61 -20.12 -13.52
C THR A 142 -4.04 -20.28 -12.06
N ASN A 143 -4.22 -21.53 -11.62
CA ASN A 143 -4.53 -21.88 -10.22
C ASN A 143 -5.73 -21.09 -9.62
N PRO A 144 -6.94 -21.24 -10.18
CA PRO A 144 -8.13 -20.57 -9.64
C PRO A 144 -8.39 -21.00 -8.18
N ILE A 145 -8.52 -20.02 -7.29
CA ILE A 145 -8.96 -20.18 -5.90
C ILE A 145 -10.28 -19.44 -5.75
N LEU A 146 -11.36 -20.17 -5.48
CA LEU A 146 -12.67 -19.57 -5.18
C LEU A 146 -12.60 -18.90 -3.81
N ILE A 147 -12.84 -17.59 -3.76
CA ILE A 147 -12.88 -16.80 -2.52
C ILE A 147 -14.32 -16.68 -2.02
N LYS A 148 -15.24 -16.32 -2.91
CA LYS A 148 -16.64 -16.09 -2.55
C LYS A 148 -17.56 -16.51 -3.68
N GLU A 149 -18.64 -17.18 -3.30
CA GLU A 149 -19.79 -17.46 -4.16
C GLU A 149 -21.00 -16.67 -3.65
N LEU A 150 -21.77 -16.11 -4.57
CA LEU A 150 -22.93 -15.25 -4.34
C LEU A 150 -24.05 -15.65 -5.31
N ILE A 151 -25.29 -15.29 -4.97
CA ILE A 151 -26.44 -15.50 -5.84
C ILE A 151 -26.28 -14.72 -7.16
N ALA A 152 -26.83 -15.26 -8.25
CA ALA A 152 -26.94 -14.58 -9.54
C ALA A 152 -28.34 -14.81 -10.11
N GLN A 153 -29.19 -13.79 -10.06
CA GLN A 153 -30.56 -13.92 -10.56
C GLN A 153 -30.60 -14.14 -12.07
N GLN A 154 -31.64 -14.80 -12.58
CA GLN A 154 -31.79 -15.00 -14.03
C GLN A 154 -32.13 -13.69 -14.76
N ARG A 155 -32.96 -12.82 -14.15
CA ARG A 155 -33.36 -11.55 -14.76
C ARG A 155 -32.21 -10.54 -14.76
N ASP A 156 -32.42 -9.42 -15.44
CA ASP A 156 -31.48 -8.30 -15.55
C ASP A 156 -31.34 -7.55 -14.22
N ASP A 157 -30.80 -8.23 -13.22
CA ASP A 157 -30.80 -7.78 -11.85
C ASP A 157 -29.40 -7.29 -11.46
N HIS A 158 -29.32 -6.13 -10.83
CA HIS A 158 -28.12 -5.36 -10.49
C HIS A 158 -26.92 -6.20 -9.99
N HIS A 159 -26.08 -6.69 -10.92
CA HIS A 159 -24.99 -7.66 -10.64
C HIS A 159 -23.78 -7.03 -9.94
N GLY A 160 -23.65 -5.70 -9.99
CA GLY A 160 -22.45 -4.99 -9.56
C GLY A 160 -21.20 -5.60 -10.19
N GLY A 161 -20.31 -6.10 -9.34
CA GLY A 161 -19.13 -6.85 -9.74
C GLY A 161 -17.89 -6.00 -9.96
N VAL A 162 -17.96 -4.68 -9.71
CA VAL A 162 -16.78 -3.82 -9.69
C VAL A 162 -15.86 -4.19 -8.52
N MET A 163 -14.56 -4.03 -8.73
CA MET A 163 -13.52 -4.34 -7.75
C MET A 163 -12.48 -3.23 -7.72
N THR A 164 -11.85 -3.02 -6.57
CA THR A 164 -10.69 -2.10 -6.43
C THR A 164 -9.73 -2.59 -5.34
N LYS A 165 -8.52 -2.04 -5.28
CA LYS A 165 -7.52 -2.38 -4.25
C LYS A 165 -7.28 -1.22 -3.28
N GLY A 166 -7.09 -1.56 -2.01
CA GLY A 166 -6.66 -0.64 -0.97
C GLY A 166 -5.15 -0.40 -0.96
N LEU A 167 -4.70 0.42 -0.02
CA LEU A 167 -3.29 0.80 0.12
C LEU A 167 -2.42 -0.31 0.72
N ASN A 168 -3.02 -1.29 1.40
CA ASN A 168 -2.33 -2.41 2.05
C ASN A 168 -2.65 -3.73 1.34
N ASP A 169 -2.87 -3.67 0.02
CA ASP A 169 -3.21 -4.81 -0.83
C ASP A 169 -4.50 -5.56 -0.45
N GLU A 170 -5.37 -4.99 0.40
CA GLU A 170 -6.73 -5.49 0.56
C GLU A 170 -7.57 -5.21 -0.69
N ILE A 171 -8.63 -5.98 -0.91
CA ILE A 171 -9.47 -5.86 -2.12
C ILE A 171 -10.91 -5.60 -1.72
N TYR A 172 -11.54 -4.63 -2.38
CA TYR A 172 -12.95 -4.33 -2.21
C TYR A 172 -13.72 -4.77 -3.45
N PHE A 173 -14.91 -5.32 -3.28
CA PHE A 173 -15.82 -5.63 -4.39
C PHE A 173 -17.27 -5.43 -4.02
N ALA A 174 -18.09 -5.04 -4.99
CA ALA A 174 -19.52 -4.78 -4.80
C ALA A 174 -20.40 -5.84 -5.46
N ILE A 175 -21.52 -6.16 -4.82
CA ILE A 175 -22.66 -6.84 -5.44
C ILE A 175 -23.89 -5.96 -5.21
N GLY A 176 -24.66 -5.72 -6.27
CA GLY A 176 -25.91 -4.97 -6.16
C GLY A 176 -27.00 -5.75 -5.43
N ASP A 177 -28.18 -5.16 -5.34
CA ASP A 177 -29.33 -5.71 -4.62
C ASP A 177 -29.90 -6.99 -5.25
N GLN A 178 -29.54 -7.31 -6.50
CA GLN A 178 -30.12 -8.43 -7.24
C GLN A 178 -31.66 -8.42 -7.24
N ASN A 179 -32.28 -7.23 -7.17
CA ASN A 179 -33.72 -7.04 -6.96
C ASN A 179 -34.31 -7.82 -5.76
N GLN A 180 -33.50 -8.04 -4.73
CA GLN A 180 -33.95 -8.65 -3.47
C GLN A 180 -34.52 -7.59 -2.53
N LEU A 181 -35.33 -8.02 -1.56
CA LEU A 181 -35.85 -7.19 -0.49
C LEU A 181 -35.47 -7.79 0.86
N GLY A 182 -34.29 -7.44 1.34
CA GLY A 182 -33.68 -8.04 2.51
C GLY A 182 -33.14 -7.06 3.54
N VAL A 183 -32.41 -7.62 4.51
CA VAL A 183 -31.83 -6.85 5.62
C VAL A 183 -30.77 -5.87 5.11
N PHE A 184 -29.95 -6.28 4.15
CA PHE A 184 -28.92 -5.42 3.55
C PHE A 184 -29.52 -4.39 2.59
N GLU A 185 -30.73 -4.62 2.08
CA GLU A 185 -31.55 -3.65 1.35
C GLU A 185 -32.46 -2.83 2.29
N ASN A 186 -32.14 -2.76 3.59
CA ASN A 186 -32.89 -2.00 4.60
C ASN A 186 -34.38 -2.38 4.74
N VAL A 187 -34.79 -3.58 4.32
CA VAL A 187 -36.15 -4.11 4.47
C VAL A 187 -36.21 -5.08 5.65
N VAL A 188 -36.89 -4.66 6.72
CA VAL A 188 -37.07 -5.46 7.95
C VAL A 188 -38.43 -6.14 7.99
N GLU A 189 -39.47 -5.46 7.51
CA GLU A 189 -40.83 -5.98 7.50
C GLU A 189 -41.10 -6.77 6.22
N ASN A 190 -41.47 -8.04 6.37
CA ASN A 190 -41.78 -8.96 5.27
C ASN A 190 -40.64 -9.05 4.22
N PRO A 191 -39.40 -9.37 4.62
CA PRO A 191 -38.31 -9.54 3.66
C PRO A 191 -38.69 -10.62 2.65
N CYS A 192 -38.36 -10.38 1.39
CA CYS A 192 -38.68 -11.26 0.28
C CYS A 192 -37.43 -11.49 -0.56
N TYR A 193 -36.89 -12.69 -0.45
CA TYR A 193 -35.80 -13.15 -1.30
C TYR A 193 -36.37 -14.10 -2.34
N ILE A 194 -36.39 -13.64 -3.60
CA ILE A 194 -36.84 -14.44 -4.74
C ILE A 194 -35.60 -14.88 -5.47
N ILE A 195 -35.41 -16.18 -5.61
CA ILE A 195 -34.31 -16.75 -6.38
C ILE A 195 -34.96 -17.37 -7.60
N HIS A 196 -35.00 -16.66 -8.73
CA HIS A 196 -35.82 -16.99 -9.91
C HIS A 196 -35.58 -18.38 -10.56
N PHE A 197 -34.63 -19.16 -10.05
CA PHE A 197 -34.36 -20.55 -10.46
C PHE A 197 -34.49 -21.58 -9.31
N VAL A 198 -34.62 -21.13 -8.06
CA VAL A 198 -34.88 -21.99 -6.88
C VAL A 198 -36.33 -21.85 -6.41
N ASN A 199 -36.86 -20.62 -6.37
CA ASN A 199 -38.24 -20.31 -5.98
C ASN A 199 -38.72 -19.02 -6.65
N ASP A 200 -39.91 -19.06 -7.27
CA ASP A 200 -40.61 -17.87 -7.78
C ASP A 200 -41.47 -17.20 -6.69
N GLU A 201 -41.49 -17.77 -5.48
CA GLU A 201 -42.13 -17.22 -4.28
C GLU A 201 -41.06 -16.79 -3.25
N CYS A 202 -41.38 -15.83 -2.38
CA CYS A 202 -40.46 -15.36 -1.35
C CYS A 202 -39.97 -16.52 -0.48
N SER A 203 -38.65 -16.70 -0.39
CA SER A 203 -38.04 -17.62 0.56
C SER A 203 -38.14 -17.08 1.99
N SER A 204 -38.33 -17.97 2.96
CA SER A 204 -38.20 -17.65 4.39
C SER A 204 -36.75 -17.66 4.88
N GLU A 205 -35.79 -18.11 4.06
CA GLU A 205 -34.37 -18.09 4.41
C GLU A 205 -33.79 -16.69 4.18
N PRO A 206 -33.15 -16.07 5.20
CA PRO A 206 -32.56 -14.75 5.06
C PRO A 206 -31.27 -14.80 4.23
N ILE A 207 -31.13 -13.92 3.24
CA ILE A 207 -29.91 -13.73 2.46
C ILE A 207 -29.19 -12.48 2.97
N TYR A 208 -27.94 -12.64 3.40
CA TYR A 208 -27.10 -11.57 3.92
C TYR A 208 -25.88 -11.38 3.03
N GLU A 209 -26.12 -11.11 1.74
CA GLU A 209 -25.04 -11.06 0.75
C GLU A 209 -25.21 -9.99 -0.33
N THR A 210 -26.44 -9.67 -0.72
CA THR A 210 -26.73 -8.66 -1.74
C THR A 210 -26.69 -7.25 -1.16
N SER A 211 -26.70 -6.26 -2.04
CA SER A 211 -26.67 -4.85 -1.67
C SER A 211 -25.48 -4.49 -0.77
N SER A 212 -24.29 -4.98 -1.14
CA SER A 212 -23.14 -5.05 -0.25
C SER A 212 -21.82 -4.72 -0.94
N ILE A 213 -20.92 -4.12 -0.18
CA ILE A 213 -19.49 -4.04 -0.50
C ILE A 213 -18.75 -4.90 0.50
N PHE A 214 -17.91 -5.80 0.01
CA PHE A 214 -17.07 -6.68 0.82
C PHE A 214 -15.61 -6.25 0.75
N ARG A 215 -14.86 -6.53 1.82
CA ARG A 215 -13.40 -6.40 1.87
C ARG A 215 -12.77 -7.79 2.00
N ILE A 216 -11.76 -8.06 1.20
CA ILE A 216 -10.93 -9.27 1.21
C ILE A 216 -9.58 -8.91 1.85
N HIS A 217 -9.22 -9.61 2.92
CA HIS A 217 -7.90 -9.52 3.55
C HIS A 217 -6.94 -10.50 2.87
N THR A 218 -6.07 -10.00 2.00
CA THR A 218 -5.24 -10.83 1.10
C THR A 218 -4.02 -11.46 1.79
N ASP A 219 -3.71 -11.01 3.01
CA ASP A 219 -2.68 -11.54 3.92
C ASP A 219 -3.23 -12.57 4.91
N ASP A 220 -4.55 -12.59 5.14
CA ASP A 220 -5.26 -13.51 6.04
C ASP A 220 -6.06 -14.56 5.26
N ASN A 221 -5.37 -15.34 4.42
CA ASN A 221 -5.95 -16.45 3.65
C ASN A 221 -7.23 -16.06 2.87
N ASN A 222 -7.27 -14.82 2.36
CA ASN A 222 -8.42 -14.24 1.66
C ASN A 222 -9.71 -14.24 2.47
N SER A 223 -9.63 -13.98 3.78
CA SER A 223 -10.84 -13.82 4.61
C SER A 223 -11.68 -12.65 4.11
N VAL A 224 -13.00 -12.84 4.07
CA VAL A 224 -13.96 -11.87 3.50
C VAL A 224 -14.83 -11.32 4.62
N GLU A 225 -14.93 -10.00 4.69
CA GLU A 225 -15.80 -9.29 5.62
C GLU A 225 -16.77 -8.36 4.90
N LEU A 226 -17.94 -8.14 5.49
CA LEU A 226 -18.88 -7.11 5.06
C LEU A 226 -18.34 -5.73 5.44
N PHE A 227 -18.11 -4.88 4.44
CA PHE A 227 -17.58 -3.54 4.63
C PHE A 227 -18.67 -2.47 4.64
N ALA A 228 -19.64 -2.59 3.73
CA ALA A 228 -20.80 -1.70 3.64
C ALA A 228 -22.05 -2.43 3.12
N MET A 229 -23.23 -1.86 3.38
CA MET A 229 -24.52 -2.38 2.93
C MET A 229 -25.43 -1.28 2.36
N GLY A 230 -26.63 -1.64 1.92
CA GLY A 230 -27.61 -0.70 1.40
C GLY A 230 -27.24 -0.09 0.05
N VAL A 231 -26.39 -0.78 -0.73
CA VAL A 231 -25.98 -0.37 -2.08
C VAL A 231 -26.91 -1.00 -3.11
N ARG A 232 -27.64 -0.22 -3.90
CA ARG A 232 -28.52 -0.72 -4.95
C ARG A 232 -27.76 -1.40 -6.08
N ASN A 233 -26.87 -0.65 -6.73
CA ASN A 233 -26.10 -1.13 -7.86
C ASN A 233 -24.88 -0.24 -8.12
N SER A 234 -23.69 -0.79 -7.89
CA SER A 234 -22.44 -0.07 -8.09
C SER A 234 -21.64 -0.66 -9.26
N PHE A 235 -21.17 0.23 -10.13
CA PHE A 235 -20.24 -0.08 -11.23
C PHE A 235 -18.88 0.62 -11.09
N GLY A 236 -18.70 1.40 -10.01
CA GLY A 236 -17.46 2.13 -9.73
C GLY A 236 -17.06 1.94 -8.28
N LEU A 237 -15.83 1.48 -8.06
CA LEU A 237 -15.15 1.53 -6.78
C LEU A 237 -13.75 2.10 -6.98
N GLY A 238 -13.35 3.03 -6.13
CA GLY A 238 -12.04 3.65 -6.17
C GLY A 238 -11.53 3.91 -4.77
N VAL A 239 -10.27 3.59 -4.53
CA VAL A 239 -9.59 3.97 -3.29
C VAL A 239 -8.76 5.22 -3.54
N ASP A 240 -8.97 6.23 -2.70
CA ASP A 240 -8.19 7.44 -2.71
C ASP A 240 -6.71 7.12 -2.38
N PRO A 241 -5.76 7.38 -3.30
CA PRO A 241 -4.36 7.00 -3.10
C PRO A 241 -3.66 7.78 -1.97
N VAL A 242 -4.26 8.88 -1.48
CA VAL A 242 -3.68 9.71 -0.41
C VAL A 242 -4.17 9.27 0.96
N THR A 243 -5.48 9.07 1.12
CA THR A 243 -6.10 8.78 2.42
C THR A 243 -6.39 7.30 2.64
N GLY A 244 -6.49 6.52 1.57
CA GLY A 244 -6.98 5.14 1.61
C GLY A 244 -8.50 5.03 1.74
N TYR A 245 -9.25 6.14 1.65
CA TYR A 245 -10.71 6.09 1.71
C TYR A 245 -11.31 5.43 0.46
N LEU A 246 -12.31 4.59 0.70
CA LEU A 246 -13.09 3.97 -0.37
C LEU A 246 -14.21 4.90 -0.81
N TRP A 247 -14.38 5.00 -2.12
CA TRP A 247 -15.46 5.73 -2.77
C TRP A 247 -16.18 4.82 -3.75
N ASP A 248 -17.48 4.99 -3.88
CA ASP A 248 -18.27 4.27 -4.86
C ASP A 248 -19.14 5.21 -5.71
N THR A 249 -19.60 4.66 -6.84
CA THR A 249 -20.73 5.20 -7.58
C THR A 249 -21.91 4.26 -7.40
N GLU A 250 -23.10 4.82 -7.31
CA GLU A 250 -24.33 4.04 -7.16
C GLU A 250 -25.39 4.53 -8.14
N ASN A 251 -26.07 3.59 -8.78
CA ASN A 251 -27.15 3.89 -9.73
C ASN A 251 -28.50 3.87 -9.00
N GLY A 252 -29.21 4.99 -9.05
CA GLY A 252 -30.59 5.12 -8.61
C GLY A 252 -31.57 4.37 -9.52
N LYS A 253 -32.82 4.26 -9.08
CA LYS A 253 -33.88 3.58 -9.85
C LYS A 253 -34.44 4.48 -10.95
N ASP A 254 -35.04 5.59 -10.52
CA ASP A 254 -35.69 6.56 -11.40
C ASP A 254 -35.08 7.97 -11.22
N HIS A 255 -34.48 8.23 -10.05
CA HIS A 255 -33.81 9.47 -9.67
C HIS A 255 -32.60 9.17 -8.79
N PHE A 256 -31.73 10.17 -8.65
CA PHE A 256 -30.60 10.18 -7.72
C PHE A 256 -29.61 9.03 -7.96
N ASP A 257 -28.77 9.19 -8.99
CA ASP A 257 -27.48 8.49 -8.99
C ASP A 257 -26.52 9.18 -8.03
N GLU A 258 -25.56 8.46 -7.47
CA GLU A 258 -24.75 8.93 -6.35
C GLU A 258 -23.25 8.73 -6.55
N ILE A 259 -22.48 9.55 -5.83
CA ILE A 259 -21.10 9.28 -5.44
C ILE A 259 -21.07 9.26 -3.91
N ASN A 260 -20.59 8.17 -3.30
CA ASN A 260 -20.52 8.07 -1.85
C ASN A 260 -19.09 7.89 -1.33
N LEU A 261 -18.83 8.46 -0.16
CA LEU A 261 -17.66 8.15 0.66
C LEU A 261 -17.98 6.94 1.55
N VAL A 262 -17.46 5.77 1.18
CA VAL A 262 -17.78 4.49 1.81
C VAL A 262 -16.87 4.24 3.01
N LYS A 263 -17.33 4.63 4.20
CA LYS A 263 -16.64 4.35 5.46
C LYS A 263 -16.89 2.90 5.93
N PRO A 264 -16.06 2.33 6.82
CA PRO A 264 -16.37 1.04 7.42
C PRO A 264 -17.73 1.07 8.12
N ARG A 265 -18.57 0.08 7.82
CA ARG A 265 -19.98 0.00 8.25
C ARG A 265 -20.87 1.10 7.67
N PHE A 266 -20.56 1.57 6.47
CA PHE A 266 -21.43 2.46 5.71
C PHE A 266 -22.73 1.76 5.31
N ASN A 267 -23.83 2.50 5.35
CA ASN A 267 -25.11 2.10 4.79
C ASN A 267 -25.56 3.17 3.79
N SER A 268 -25.72 2.83 2.52
CA SER A 268 -26.24 3.79 1.51
C SER A 268 -27.75 4.03 1.66
N GLY A 269 -28.47 3.17 2.38
CA GLY A 269 -29.88 3.36 2.73
C GLY A 269 -30.87 2.74 1.75
N TRP A 270 -30.41 2.18 0.62
CA TRP A 270 -31.27 1.42 -0.28
C TRP A 270 -31.92 0.27 0.47
N ASN A 271 -33.23 0.01 0.36
CA ASN A 271 -34.18 0.54 -0.62
C ASN A 271 -35.14 1.61 -0.05
N ASN A 272 -34.89 2.11 1.16
CA ASN A 272 -35.74 3.14 1.75
C ASN A 272 -35.31 4.53 1.29
N VAL A 273 -34.00 4.73 1.09
CA VAL A 273 -33.43 6.02 0.69
C VAL A 273 -32.55 5.85 -0.55
N MET A 274 -32.63 6.83 -1.43
CA MET A 274 -31.75 7.05 -2.57
C MET A 274 -31.69 8.57 -2.79
N GLY A 275 -30.48 9.13 -2.79
CA GLY A 275 -30.21 10.55 -2.75
C GLY A 275 -30.21 11.14 -1.33
N PRO A 276 -29.98 12.47 -1.21
CA PRO A 276 -29.97 13.15 0.08
C PRO A 276 -31.33 13.11 0.79
N VAL A 277 -31.35 12.82 2.09
CA VAL A 277 -32.61 12.68 2.88
C VAL A 277 -33.43 13.95 2.99
N ASP A 278 -32.81 15.13 2.88
CA ASP A 278 -33.48 16.42 3.03
C ASP A 278 -34.20 16.88 1.74
N ARG A 279 -33.95 16.18 0.62
CA ARG A 279 -34.66 16.38 -0.65
C ARG A 279 -36.01 15.68 -0.64
N LYS A 280 -36.85 15.96 -1.64
CA LYS A 280 -38.09 15.19 -1.88
C LYS A 280 -37.73 13.78 -2.33
N ASN A 281 -37.30 12.98 -1.38
CA ASN A 281 -37.18 11.55 -1.47
C ASN A 281 -38.62 10.97 -1.44
N PRO A 282 -39.00 10.07 -2.35
CA PRO A 282 -40.35 9.49 -2.35
C PRO A 282 -40.67 8.57 -1.13
N ASP A 283 -39.93 8.61 -0.03
CA ASP A 283 -40.22 7.77 1.15
C ASP A 283 -41.31 8.38 2.08
N PRO A 284 -42.32 7.60 2.51
CA PRO A 284 -43.09 7.88 3.73
C PRO A 284 -42.18 8.10 4.96
N SER A 285 -42.72 8.75 5.97
CA SER A 285 -42.07 9.06 7.25
C SER A 285 -41.70 7.80 8.07
N VAL A 286 -40.69 7.03 7.67
CA VAL A 286 -40.24 5.83 8.38
C VAL A 286 -38.80 6.02 8.88
N SER A 287 -38.57 5.64 10.13
CA SER A 287 -37.23 5.58 10.72
C SER A 287 -36.45 4.47 10.02
N GLN A 288 -35.23 4.74 9.52
CA GLN A 288 -34.31 3.68 9.09
C GLN A 288 -33.90 2.86 10.32
N THR A 289 -34.64 1.79 10.61
CA THR A 289 -34.27 0.84 11.65
C THR A 289 -33.66 -0.38 10.98
N ILE A 290 -32.33 -0.49 11.01
CA ILE A 290 -31.62 -1.72 10.62
C ILE A 290 -31.85 -2.76 11.74
N PRO A 291 -32.17 -4.01 11.42
CA PRO A 291 -32.44 -5.01 12.44
C PRO A 291 -31.14 -5.55 13.05
N PRO A 292 -31.19 -6.02 14.32
CA PRO A 292 -30.06 -6.72 14.92
C PRO A 292 -29.54 -7.88 14.05
N PRO A 293 -28.21 -8.09 13.95
CA PRO A 293 -27.13 -7.43 14.69
C PRO A 293 -26.41 -6.30 13.93
N PHE A 294 -27.03 -5.72 12.90
CA PHE A 294 -26.36 -4.77 11.99
C PHE A 294 -26.64 -3.29 12.31
N GLU A 295 -27.11 -2.98 13.51
CA GLU A 295 -27.46 -1.60 13.93
C GLU A 295 -26.24 -0.65 13.98
N ASN A 296 -25.02 -1.21 13.89
CA ASN A 296 -23.78 -0.46 13.81
C ASN A 296 -23.40 -0.04 12.38
N PHE A 297 -24.20 -0.39 11.37
CA PHE A 297 -24.11 0.17 10.03
C PHE A 297 -24.89 1.47 9.96
N ILE A 298 -24.25 2.55 9.53
CA ILE A 298 -24.77 3.91 9.69
C ILE A 298 -24.99 4.53 8.32
N TYR A 299 -26.19 5.10 8.15
CA TYR A 299 -26.53 5.86 6.97
C TYR A 299 -25.71 7.15 6.84
N SER A 300 -25.32 7.48 5.62
CA SER A 300 -24.73 8.77 5.26
C SER A 300 -25.32 9.26 3.95
N ASP A 301 -25.59 10.55 3.86
CA ASP A 301 -25.98 11.20 2.59
C ASP A 301 -24.86 11.03 1.55
N PRO A 302 -25.20 11.02 0.25
CA PRO A 302 -24.23 11.02 -0.83
C PRO A 302 -23.43 12.32 -0.87
N GLU A 303 -22.16 12.22 -1.25
CA GLU A 303 -21.27 13.38 -1.41
C GLU A 303 -21.64 14.18 -2.67
N PHE A 304 -22.27 13.54 -3.65
CA PHE A 304 -22.89 14.19 -4.80
C PHE A 304 -23.99 13.32 -5.40
N SER A 305 -25.02 13.94 -5.96
CA SER A 305 -26.05 13.21 -6.71
C SER A 305 -26.46 13.85 -8.04
N TRP A 306 -26.84 13.02 -8.99
CA TRP A 306 -27.57 13.42 -10.19
C TRP A 306 -29.05 13.10 -10.02
N TYR A 307 -29.92 14.11 -10.01
CA TYR A 307 -31.36 13.85 -9.90
C TYR A 307 -31.90 13.07 -11.10
N GLU A 308 -31.44 13.41 -12.31
CA GLU A 308 -31.71 12.62 -13.51
C GLU A 308 -30.62 11.56 -13.69
N PRO A 309 -30.97 10.25 -13.73
CA PRO A 309 -29.98 9.20 -13.80
C PRO A 309 -29.08 9.29 -15.04
N VAL A 310 -27.77 9.32 -14.80
CA VAL A 310 -26.71 9.26 -15.81
C VAL A 310 -26.13 7.84 -15.96
N GLY A 311 -26.38 6.97 -14.99
CA GLY A 311 -25.78 5.64 -14.88
C GLY A 311 -24.27 5.77 -14.68
N PRO A 312 -23.79 6.32 -13.55
CA PRO A 312 -22.36 6.42 -13.29
C PRO A 312 -21.75 5.02 -13.23
N THR A 313 -20.57 4.90 -13.82
CA THR A 313 -19.81 3.66 -13.88
C THR A 313 -18.51 3.83 -13.14
N ALA A 314 -17.41 4.07 -13.85
CA ALA A 314 -16.08 4.22 -13.31
C ALA A 314 -15.96 5.33 -12.27
N ILE A 315 -15.10 5.12 -11.28
CA ILE A 315 -14.60 6.17 -10.38
C ILE A 315 -13.10 5.96 -10.19
N ALA A 316 -12.31 7.00 -10.46
CA ALA A 316 -10.87 6.88 -10.49
C ALA A 316 -10.15 8.14 -10.02
N PHE A 317 -9.03 7.92 -9.35
CA PHE A 317 -8.15 8.97 -8.86
C PHE A 317 -6.93 9.10 -9.78
N PRO A 318 -6.55 10.34 -10.14
CA PRO A 318 -5.42 10.58 -11.03
C PRO A 318 -4.09 10.20 -10.40
N ASP A 319 -3.16 9.77 -11.24
CA ASP A 319 -1.77 9.60 -10.84
C ASP A 319 -1.10 10.96 -10.53
N LEU A 320 -0.06 10.91 -9.67
CA LEU A 320 0.73 12.09 -9.29
C LEU A 320 1.68 12.58 -10.40
N THR A 321 1.67 11.93 -11.57
CA THR A 321 2.58 12.21 -12.67
C THR A 321 1.83 12.89 -13.82
N SER A 322 1.36 12.12 -14.80
CA SER A 322 0.71 12.60 -16.02
C SER A 322 -0.55 13.43 -15.75
N PHE A 323 -1.21 13.22 -14.62
CA PHE A 323 -2.37 13.98 -14.16
C PHE A 323 -2.13 14.77 -12.86
N GLY A 324 -0.89 15.14 -12.54
CA GLY A 324 -0.56 15.87 -11.30
C GLY A 324 -1.31 17.21 -11.10
N LYS A 325 -1.70 17.90 -12.19
CA LYS A 325 -2.60 19.10 -12.16
C LYS A 325 -3.94 18.80 -11.48
N TYR A 326 -4.37 17.54 -11.54
CA TYR A 326 -5.61 17.03 -11.00
C TYR A 326 -5.39 16.18 -9.74
N SER A 327 -4.22 16.24 -9.09
CA SER A 327 -3.89 15.38 -7.93
C SER A 327 -4.90 15.46 -6.76
N ASP A 328 -5.63 16.57 -6.63
CA ASP A 328 -6.73 16.79 -5.67
C ASP A 328 -8.13 16.54 -6.26
N TRP A 329 -8.24 15.75 -7.33
CA TRP A 329 -9.52 15.50 -8.01
C TRP A 329 -9.87 14.02 -8.06
N LEU A 330 -11.15 13.79 -8.37
CA LEU A 330 -11.78 12.50 -8.60
C LEU A 330 -12.52 12.54 -9.95
N PHE A 331 -12.45 11.48 -10.73
CA PHE A 331 -13.11 11.37 -12.04
C PHE A 331 -14.17 10.29 -12.04
N VAL A 332 -15.31 10.56 -12.69
CA VAL A 332 -16.42 9.60 -12.83
C VAL A 332 -16.84 9.47 -14.29
N GLY A 333 -17.04 8.25 -14.77
CA GLY A 333 -17.60 7.96 -16.10
C GLY A 333 -19.11 7.74 -16.05
N ASP A 334 -19.82 7.93 -17.17
CA ASP A 334 -21.21 7.50 -17.28
C ASP A 334 -21.53 6.62 -18.50
N TYR A 335 -22.56 5.80 -18.32
CA TYR A 335 -23.09 4.89 -19.32
C TYR A 335 -24.02 5.61 -20.31
N HIS A 336 -24.97 6.42 -19.83
CA HIS A 336 -26.04 6.98 -20.68
C HIS A 336 -25.56 8.03 -21.69
N HIS A 337 -24.49 8.77 -21.39
CA HIS A 337 -24.09 9.93 -22.18
C HIS A 337 -22.63 9.87 -22.66
N GLY A 338 -21.86 8.86 -22.25
CA GLY A 338 -20.44 8.74 -22.55
C GLY A 338 -19.65 9.95 -22.09
N ARG A 339 -19.94 10.46 -20.89
CA ARG A 339 -19.26 11.61 -20.28
C ARG A 339 -18.24 11.16 -19.25
N ILE A 340 -17.24 12.02 -19.05
CA ILE A 340 -16.31 11.94 -17.93
C ILE A 340 -16.45 13.23 -17.14
N TYR A 341 -16.82 13.09 -15.87
CA TYR A 341 -16.94 14.16 -14.89
C TYR A 341 -15.65 14.29 -14.09
N LYS A 342 -15.43 15.47 -13.50
CA LYS A 342 -14.33 15.77 -12.58
C LYS A 342 -14.86 16.52 -11.37
N PHE A 343 -14.43 16.09 -10.19
CA PHE A 343 -14.82 16.66 -8.91
C PHE A 343 -13.58 16.99 -8.11
N GLN A 344 -13.46 18.24 -7.66
CA GLN A 344 -12.33 18.66 -6.82
C GLN A 344 -12.63 18.28 -5.38
N LEU A 345 -11.67 17.65 -4.71
CA LEU A 345 -11.78 17.24 -3.32
C LEU A 345 -11.29 18.34 -2.38
N ASN A 346 -11.83 18.38 -1.16
CA ASN A 346 -11.28 19.19 -0.08
C ASN A 346 -9.93 18.63 0.43
N SER A 347 -9.26 19.37 1.33
CA SER A 347 -7.95 18.97 1.86
C SER A 347 -7.98 17.63 2.60
N ASP A 348 -9.11 17.32 3.22
CA ASP A 348 -9.34 16.08 3.96
C ASP A 348 -9.77 14.93 3.04
N ARG A 349 -10.04 15.25 1.77
CA ARG A 349 -10.49 14.34 0.71
C ARG A 349 -11.72 13.54 1.11
N THR A 350 -12.69 14.23 1.67
CA THR A 350 -13.98 13.68 2.14
C THR A 350 -15.19 14.35 1.51
N GLU A 351 -15.04 15.54 0.93
CA GLU A 351 -16.13 16.32 0.35
C GLU A 351 -15.69 16.96 -0.97
N PHE A 352 -16.65 17.45 -1.75
CA PHE A 352 -16.38 18.18 -3.00
C PHE A 352 -16.37 19.69 -2.84
N ILE A 353 -15.41 20.33 -3.51
CA ILE A 353 -15.32 21.79 -3.64
C ILE A 353 -15.85 22.20 -5.02
N PHE A 354 -16.93 22.97 -5.03
CA PHE A 354 -17.47 23.57 -6.25
C PHE A 354 -17.17 25.05 -6.34
N SER A 355 -16.56 25.46 -7.45
CA SER A 355 -16.43 26.89 -7.80
C SER A 355 -17.77 27.52 -8.20
N ASP A 356 -18.75 26.71 -8.59
CA ASP A 356 -20.08 27.15 -9.00
C ASP A 356 -21.08 26.98 -7.85
N GLN A 357 -21.55 28.09 -7.30
CA GLN A 357 -22.50 28.10 -6.18
C GLN A 357 -23.85 27.42 -6.49
N ARG A 358 -24.15 27.13 -7.75
CA ARG A 358 -25.40 26.45 -8.10
C ARG A 358 -25.40 24.96 -7.73
N LEU A 359 -24.21 24.37 -7.60
CA LEU A 359 -23.98 22.99 -7.14
C LEU A 359 -23.65 22.91 -5.65
N SER A 360 -23.84 23.99 -4.88
CA SER A 360 -23.48 24.01 -3.45
C SER A 360 -24.37 23.10 -2.59
N ASP A 361 -25.50 22.67 -3.14
CA ASP A 361 -26.45 21.75 -2.55
C ASP A 361 -26.21 20.30 -2.99
N LEU A 362 -25.06 20.05 -3.63
CA LEU A 362 -24.50 18.73 -3.98
C LEU A 362 -25.40 17.87 -4.90
N VAL A 363 -26.43 18.46 -5.52
CA VAL A 363 -27.32 17.77 -6.43
C VAL A 363 -27.37 18.51 -7.77
N LEU A 364 -27.18 17.78 -8.87
CA LEU A 364 -27.44 18.28 -10.22
C LEU A 364 -28.92 18.07 -10.58
N ASP A 365 -29.76 19.08 -10.33
CA ASP A 365 -31.23 18.97 -10.50
C ASP A 365 -31.94 20.19 -11.10
N LYS A 366 -31.26 21.33 -11.24
CA LYS A 366 -31.90 22.56 -11.72
C LYS A 366 -31.60 22.83 -13.19
N LEU A 367 -32.59 23.40 -13.88
CA LEU A 367 -32.45 23.89 -15.26
C LEU A 367 -31.30 24.89 -15.45
N ASN A 368 -30.89 25.59 -14.39
CA ASN A 368 -29.78 26.53 -14.41
C ASN A 368 -28.45 25.92 -13.95
N ASP A 369 -28.41 24.70 -13.43
CA ASP A 369 -27.16 24.01 -13.15
C ASP A 369 -26.42 23.77 -14.47
N LYS A 370 -25.09 23.92 -14.44
CA LYS A 370 -24.26 23.79 -15.64
C LYS A 370 -23.38 22.58 -15.52
N VAL A 371 -23.83 21.46 -16.10
CA VAL A 371 -23.07 20.22 -16.17
C VAL A 371 -21.67 20.45 -16.75
N GLU A 372 -21.51 21.43 -17.66
CA GLU A 372 -20.22 21.75 -18.29
C GLU A 372 -19.16 22.21 -17.28
N LYS A 373 -19.54 22.59 -16.07
CA LYS A 373 -18.60 22.98 -15.00
C LYS A 373 -17.89 21.80 -14.36
N ILE A 374 -18.49 20.62 -14.43
CA ILE A 374 -17.95 19.38 -13.88
C ILE A 374 -17.53 18.41 -14.99
N LEU A 375 -17.62 18.78 -16.27
CA LEU A 375 -17.17 17.92 -17.37
C LEU A 375 -15.66 18.01 -17.59
N PHE A 376 -15.02 16.85 -17.74
CA PHE A 376 -13.67 16.69 -18.25
C PHE A 376 -13.66 16.27 -19.73
N GLY A 377 -14.57 15.37 -20.12
CA GLY A 377 -14.70 14.91 -21.50
C GLY A 377 -16.08 14.37 -21.83
N LYS A 378 -16.35 14.17 -23.13
CA LYS A 378 -17.62 13.62 -23.62
C LYS A 378 -17.47 12.89 -24.96
N ASN A 379 -18.58 12.27 -25.39
CA ASN A 379 -18.72 11.51 -26.64
C ASN A 379 -17.93 10.19 -26.65
N PHE A 380 -17.72 9.56 -25.48
CA PHE A 380 -17.10 8.23 -25.38
C PHE A 380 -18.06 7.09 -25.72
N LEU A 381 -19.25 7.40 -26.27
CA LEU A 381 -20.42 6.51 -26.40
C LEU A 381 -20.94 6.00 -25.05
N THR A 382 -20.20 5.12 -24.39
CA THR A 382 -20.56 4.51 -23.11
C THR A 382 -19.28 4.22 -22.32
N VAL A 383 -19.02 4.97 -21.24
CA VAL A 383 -17.85 4.71 -20.39
C VAL A 383 -18.20 3.56 -19.45
N SER A 384 -17.37 2.53 -19.42
CA SER A 384 -17.52 1.41 -18.46
C SER A 384 -16.45 1.40 -17.38
N ASP A 385 -15.26 1.90 -17.68
CA ASP A 385 -14.14 1.93 -16.74
C ASP A 385 -13.15 3.06 -17.05
N ILE A 386 -12.46 3.54 -16.02
CA ILE A 386 -11.41 4.55 -16.09
C ILE A 386 -10.28 4.08 -15.18
N ALA A 387 -9.06 3.98 -15.71
CA ALA A 387 -7.89 3.65 -14.90
C ALA A 387 -6.73 4.59 -15.23
N PHE A 388 -5.93 4.91 -14.22
CA PHE A 388 -4.73 5.71 -14.38
C PHE A 388 -3.49 4.83 -14.33
N ARG A 389 -2.55 5.15 -15.20
CA ARG A 389 -1.16 4.69 -15.12
C ARG A 389 -0.29 5.92 -15.29
N HIS A 390 0.89 5.90 -14.70
CA HIS A 390 1.85 7.01 -14.65
C HIS A 390 2.06 7.84 -15.96
N ASP A 391 1.68 7.31 -17.12
CA ASP A 391 1.74 7.99 -18.41
C ASP A 391 0.43 8.62 -18.91
N ALA A 392 -0.74 8.13 -18.49
CA ALA A 392 -2.03 8.55 -19.01
C ALA A 392 -3.24 8.06 -18.18
N MET A 393 -4.39 8.69 -18.44
CA MET A 393 -5.72 8.14 -18.16
C MET A 393 -6.11 7.21 -19.32
N TYR A 394 -6.62 6.03 -18.97
CA TYR A 394 -7.18 5.07 -19.91
C TYR A 394 -8.68 4.94 -19.66
N VAL A 395 -9.49 4.96 -20.72
CA VAL A 395 -10.96 4.94 -20.64
C VAL A 395 -11.49 3.79 -21.49
N VAL A 396 -12.20 2.86 -20.86
CA VAL A 396 -12.86 1.75 -21.55
C VAL A 396 -14.22 2.22 -22.04
N SER A 397 -14.48 2.04 -23.33
CA SER A 397 -15.78 2.26 -23.94
C SER A 397 -16.40 0.94 -24.37
N ILE A 398 -17.37 0.46 -23.61
CA ILE A 398 -17.99 -0.86 -23.80
C ILE A 398 -18.72 -0.99 -25.14
N SER A 399 -19.48 0.04 -25.51
CA SER A 399 -20.28 0.05 -26.75
C SER A 399 -19.42 0.28 -28.01
N ASP A 400 -18.31 1.02 -27.88
CA ASP A 400 -17.37 1.23 -28.98
C ASP A 400 -16.42 0.04 -29.17
N GLY A 401 -16.22 -0.77 -28.14
CA GLY A 401 -15.22 -1.86 -28.16
C GLY A 401 -13.79 -1.32 -28.18
N SER A 402 -13.56 -0.21 -27.48
CA SER A 402 -12.29 0.53 -27.53
C SER A 402 -11.77 0.90 -26.15
N ILE A 403 -10.46 1.10 -26.07
CA ILE A 403 -9.79 1.81 -24.98
C ILE A 403 -9.24 3.10 -25.56
N TYR A 404 -9.58 4.22 -24.94
CA TYR A 404 -9.03 5.54 -25.25
C TYR A 404 -7.90 5.87 -24.27
N LYS A 405 -6.85 6.52 -24.76
CA LYS A 405 -5.75 7.02 -23.95
C LYS A 405 -5.78 8.55 -23.98
N ILE A 406 -5.84 9.16 -22.80
CA ILE A 406 -5.80 10.61 -22.61
C ILE A 406 -4.51 10.95 -21.88
N TYR A 407 -3.68 11.80 -22.48
CA TYR A 407 -2.32 12.07 -22.01
C TYR A 407 -1.96 13.55 -22.17
N PRO A 408 -1.06 14.10 -21.33
CA PRO A 408 -0.65 15.50 -21.44
C PRO A 408 0.03 15.78 -22.79
N LYS A 409 -0.32 16.92 -23.40
CA LYS A 409 0.21 17.41 -24.69
C LYS A 409 1.72 17.63 -24.64
N ASP A 410 2.19 18.15 -23.50
CA ASP A 410 3.60 18.28 -23.16
C ASP A 410 3.93 17.22 -22.09
N PRO A 411 4.19 15.96 -22.51
CA PRO A 411 4.43 14.88 -21.57
C PRO A 411 5.60 15.22 -20.65
N ILE A 412 5.40 14.91 -19.38
CA ILE A 412 6.40 15.11 -18.34
C ILE A 412 7.69 14.42 -18.79
N THR A 413 8.78 15.19 -18.84
CA THR A 413 10.09 14.64 -19.23
C THR A 413 10.41 13.41 -18.38
N PRO A 414 11.12 12.40 -18.92
CA PRO A 414 11.54 11.23 -18.15
C PRO A 414 12.22 11.59 -16.82
N LEU A 415 12.91 12.74 -16.76
CA LEU A 415 13.48 13.32 -15.54
C LEU A 415 12.42 13.59 -14.45
N LYS A 416 11.39 14.37 -14.77
CA LYS A 416 10.31 14.68 -13.83
C LYS A 416 9.48 13.44 -13.48
N GLN A 417 9.28 12.50 -14.41
CA GLN A 417 8.62 11.20 -14.12
C GLN A 417 9.44 10.36 -13.14
N TYR A 418 10.77 10.35 -13.29
CA TYR A 418 11.68 9.66 -12.38
C TYR A 418 11.75 10.33 -10.99
N GLN A 419 11.80 11.67 -10.93
CA GLN A 419 11.86 12.44 -9.67
C GLN A 419 10.62 12.24 -8.77
N VAL A 420 9.47 11.92 -9.34
CA VAL A 420 8.21 11.70 -8.60
C VAL A 420 7.92 10.21 -8.35
N GLY A 421 8.91 9.33 -8.54
CA GLY A 421 8.81 7.91 -8.18
C GLY A 421 8.09 7.01 -9.19
N SER A 422 7.90 7.44 -10.43
CA SER A 422 7.33 6.57 -11.48
C SER A 422 8.28 5.41 -11.80
N THR A 423 7.83 4.17 -11.65
CA THR A 423 8.59 2.95 -12.00
C THR A 423 8.70 2.79 -13.52
N HIS A 424 9.74 3.36 -14.13
CA HIS A 424 9.90 3.29 -15.59
C HIS A 424 10.67 2.03 -16.03
N LYS A 425 9.96 0.99 -16.50
CA LYS A 425 10.58 -0.25 -17.03
C LYS A 425 11.40 -0.07 -18.32
N LYS A 426 11.36 1.09 -18.99
CA LYS A 426 12.07 1.34 -20.27
C LYS A 426 13.51 1.84 -20.12
N ILE A 427 13.98 2.12 -18.90
CA ILE A 427 15.38 2.50 -18.67
C ILE A 427 16.20 1.24 -18.36
N VAL A 428 16.31 0.34 -19.34
CA VAL A 428 17.14 -0.87 -19.23
C VAL A 428 18.35 -0.72 -20.13
N CYS A 429 19.46 -0.29 -19.55
CA CYS A 429 20.74 -0.32 -20.22
C CYS A 429 21.24 -1.77 -20.32
N LYS A 430 21.92 -2.11 -21.43
CA LYS A 430 22.56 -3.44 -21.55
C LYS A 430 23.49 -3.65 -20.34
N PRO A 431 23.59 -4.88 -19.80
CA PRO A 431 24.50 -5.18 -18.71
C PRO A 431 25.91 -4.60 -18.97
N GLY A 432 26.44 -3.83 -18.02
CA GLY A 432 27.71 -3.10 -18.14
C GLY A 432 27.63 -1.67 -18.70
N LEU A 433 26.44 -1.16 -19.03
CA LEU A 433 26.19 0.24 -19.37
C LEU A 433 25.31 0.89 -18.29
N ILE A 434 25.56 2.17 -18.01
CA ILE A 434 24.74 2.99 -17.11
C ILE A 434 23.97 4.07 -17.90
N PRO A 435 22.73 4.39 -17.49
CA PRO A 435 21.96 5.47 -18.10
C PRO A 435 22.57 6.83 -17.73
N ILE A 436 22.87 7.66 -18.73
CA ILE A 436 23.31 9.05 -18.60
C ILE A 436 22.22 9.95 -19.16
N MET A 437 21.79 10.90 -18.34
CA MET A 437 20.79 11.89 -18.71
C MET A 437 21.45 13.09 -19.40
N LYS A 438 20.94 13.46 -20.57
CA LYS A 438 21.28 14.74 -21.22
C LYS A 438 20.29 15.81 -20.78
N ASN A 439 20.72 17.08 -20.80
CA ASN A 439 19.85 18.25 -20.59
C ASN A 439 18.65 18.32 -21.56
N SER A 440 18.71 17.59 -22.68
CA SER A 440 17.60 17.47 -23.64
C SER A 440 16.53 16.45 -23.23
N GLY A 441 16.63 15.81 -22.05
CA GLY A 441 15.67 14.81 -21.58
C GLY A 441 15.87 13.39 -22.13
N TYR A 442 16.89 13.18 -22.97
CA TYR A 442 17.27 11.87 -23.50
C TYR A 442 18.15 11.10 -22.51
N ILE A 443 17.89 9.79 -22.40
CA ILE A 443 18.71 8.85 -21.63
C ILE A 443 19.59 8.05 -22.61
N ASN A 444 20.91 8.13 -22.42
CA ASN A 444 21.89 7.37 -23.18
C ASN A 444 22.56 6.32 -22.29
N CYS A 445 22.63 5.07 -22.72
CA CYS A 445 23.42 4.06 -22.03
C CYS A 445 24.89 4.19 -22.42
N ALA A 446 25.78 4.43 -21.45
CA ALA A 446 27.22 4.45 -21.69
C ALA A 446 27.97 3.59 -20.67
N TYR A 447 29.16 3.13 -21.03
CA TYR A 447 30.01 2.42 -20.07
C TYR A 447 30.35 3.35 -18.89
N PRO A 448 30.40 2.85 -17.64
CA PRO A 448 30.68 3.65 -16.45
C PRO A 448 31.88 4.57 -16.62
N LYS A 449 32.96 4.05 -17.21
CA LYS A 449 34.20 4.79 -17.49
C LYS A 449 34.02 5.95 -18.47
N THR A 450 33.13 5.81 -19.47
CA THR A 450 32.82 6.86 -20.46
C THR A 450 31.85 7.89 -19.91
N ALA A 451 30.95 7.47 -19.02
CA ALA A 451 30.00 8.37 -18.35
C ALA A 451 30.70 9.39 -17.45
N LEU A 452 31.70 8.95 -16.71
CA LEU A 452 32.53 9.78 -15.82
C LEU A 452 33.44 10.77 -16.59
N VAL A 453 33.80 10.46 -17.85
CA VAL A 453 34.55 11.40 -18.72
C VAL A 453 33.62 12.50 -19.26
N LEU A 454 32.37 12.17 -19.58
CA LEU A 454 31.36 13.15 -20.04
C LEU A 454 30.97 14.16 -18.96
N THR A 455 31.04 13.80 -17.67
CA THR A 455 30.74 14.70 -16.55
C THR A 455 31.91 15.62 -16.17
N GLN A 456 33.15 15.28 -16.54
CA GLN A 456 34.33 16.11 -16.28
C GLN A 456 34.54 17.22 -17.32
N GLU A 457 34.04 17.09 -18.55
CA GLU A 457 34.19 18.13 -19.59
C GLU A 457 33.15 19.26 -19.50
N ILE A 458 32.06 19.07 -18.75
CA ILE A 458 31.05 20.11 -18.52
C ILE A 458 31.26 20.59 -17.08
N ALA A 459 31.63 21.86 -16.90
CA ALA A 459 31.74 22.48 -15.59
C ALA A 459 30.40 22.41 -14.84
N TRP A 460 30.31 21.55 -13.83
CA TRP A 460 29.13 21.43 -12.95
C TRP A 460 29.41 22.14 -11.62
N ASP A 461 28.48 23.01 -11.21
CA ASP A 461 28.53 23.87 -10.02
C ASP A 461 27.87 23.17 -8.81
N ILE A 462 28.53 23.26 -7.66
CA ILE A 462 28.21 22.61 -6.37
C ILE A 462 26.94 23.15 -5.68
N ASN A 463 26.30 24.20 -6.20
CA ASN A 463 25.16 24.87 -5.57
C ASN A 463 23.76 24.32 -5.95
N ARG A 464 23.60 23.04 -6.29
CA ARG A 464 22.27 22.43 -6.58
C ARG A 464 21.96 21.24 -5.66
N SER A 465 20.72 21.20 -5.15
CA SER A 465 20.25 20.34 -4.05
C SER A 465 19.95 18.89 -4.40
N ASP A 466 19.98 18.50 -5.67
CA ASP A 466 19.48 17.19 -6.09
C ASP A 466 20.62 16.39 -6.75
N MET A 467 21.30 15.54 -5.96
CA MET A 467 22.15 14.49 -6.53
C MET A 467 21.29 13.32 -7.04
N PRO A 468 21.70 12.65 -8.14
CA PRO A 468 20.99 11.48 -8.63
C PRO A 468 21.15 10.29 -7.67
N ILE A 469 20.05 9.62 -7.38
CA ILE A 469 20.03 8.32 -6.69
C ILE A 469 20.72 7.28 -7.61
N ILE A 470 21.78 6.64 -7.12
CA ILE A 470 22.55 5.66 -7.89
C ILE A 470 22.00 4.26 -7.59
N ASN A 471 21.58 3.51 -8.61
CA ASN A 471 21.11 2.12 -8.46
C ASN A 471 22.04 1.15 -9.19
N LEU A 472 23.04 0.64 -8.49
CA LEU A 472 24.09 -0.25 -8.98
C LEU A 472 24.32 -1.41 -8.00
N PRO A 473 23.39 -2.38 -7.87
CA PRO A 473 23.63 -3.58 -7.07
C PRO A 473 24.54 -4.57 -7.82
N SER A 474 25.44 -5.26 -7.11
CA SER A 474 26.35 -6.29 -7.60
C SER A 474 27.33 -5.82 -8.69
N HIS A 475 27.67 -4.53 -8.69
CA HIS A 475 28.56 -3.93 -9.68
C HIS A 475 29.98 -3.74 -9.15
N ASP A 476 30.97 -3.77 -10.05
CA ASP A 476 32.35 -3.43 -9.71
C ASP A 476 32.55 -1.91 -9.70
N LEU A 477 32.74 -1.33 -8.51
CA LEU A 477 32.96 0.10 -8.29
C LEU A 477 34.41 0.39 -7.84
N SER A 478 35.30 -0.61 -7.94
CA SER A 478 36.70 -0.47 -7.57
C SER A 478 37.37 0.67 -8.36
N GLY A 479 38.13 1.52 -7.65
CA GLY A 479 38.84 2.67 -8.20
C GLY A 479 37.98 3.90 -8.47
N ILE A 480 36.67 3.88 -8.19
CA ILE A 480 35.81 5.06 -8.29
C ILE A 480 36.06 6.01 -7.09
N ASN A 481 35.99 7.32 -7.33
CA ASN A 481 36.06 8.33 -6.28
C ASN A 481 34.67 8.93 -6.01
N PHE A 482 34.12 8.64 -4.83
CA PHE A 482 32.90 9.18 -4.25
C PHE A 482 33.16 10.12 -3.06
N GLU A 483 34.36 10.65 -2.93
CA GLU A 483 34.70 11.57 -1.85
C GLU A 483 33.81 12.83 -1.86
N HIS A 484 33.24 13.18 -0.71
CA HIS A 484 32.27 14.28 -0.53
C HIS A 484 30.96 14.16 -1.32
N ILE A 485 30.63 12.97 -1.84
CA ILE A 485 29.44 12.77 -2.66
C ILE A 485 28.22 12.44 -1.79
N ASN A 486 27.08 13.04 -2.14
CA ASN A 486 25.79 12.69 -1.54
C ASN A 486 25.18 11.48 -2.26
N LEU A 487 25.34 10.31 -1.65
CA LEU A 487 24.85 9.02 -2.11
C LEU A 487 23.57 8.59 -1.38
N SER A 488 22.84 9.53 -0.78
CA SER A 488 21.62 9.21 -0.04
C SER A 488 20.62 8.47 -0.92
N TYR A 489 19.88 7.53 -0.33
CA TYR A 489 18.86 6.69 -0.97
C TYR A 489 19.36 5.78 -2.11
N SER A 490 20.68 5.75 -2.36
CA SER A 490 21.28 4.95 -3.44
C SER A 490 21.32 3.47 -3.09
N ASN A 491 21.30 2.60 -4.10
CA ASN A 491 21.38 1.15 -3.95
C ASN A 491 22.70 0.62 -4.52
N PHE A 492 23.53 0.07 -3.64
CA PHE A 492 24.84 -0.51 -3.90
C PHE A 492 24.96 -1.95 -3.40
N ARG A 493 23.83 -2.62 -3.12
CA ARG A 493 23.81 -3.99 -2.60
C ARG A 493 24.80 -4.90 -3.31
N GLU A 494 25.65 -5.62 -2.58
CA GLU A 494 26.63 -6.60 -3.08
C GLU A 494 27.67 -6.04 -4.08
N SER A 495 27.81 -4.72 -4.18
CA SER A 495 28.80 -4.08 -5.07
C SER A 495 30.21 -4.11 -4.49
N ASN A 496 31.20 -4.15 -5.38
CA ASN A 496 32.61 -4.20 -5.00
C ASN A 496 33.16 -2.79 -4.71
N PHE A 497 33.48 -2.54 -3.44
CA PHE A 497 34.06 -1.28 -2.94
C PHE A 497 35.57 -1.34 -2.65
N THR A 498 36.27 -2.43 -3.05
CA THR A 498 37.66 -2.74 -2.62
C THR A 498 38.61 -1.55 -2.68
N SER A 499 38.61 -0.78 -3.77
CA SER A 499 39.46 0.42 -3.94
C SER A 499 38.66 1.69 -4.24
N THR A 500 37.38 1.72 -3.87
CA THR A 500 36.54 2.92 -3.99
C THR A 500 36.89 3.91 -2.88
N ASN A 501 37.16 5.16 -3.25
CA ASN A 501 37.28 6.26 -2.28
C ASN A 501 35.87 6.73 -1.91
N ILE A 502 35.53 6.63 -0.63
CA ILE A 502 34.21 7.01 -0.10
C ILE A 502 34.33 8.00 1.07
N ALA A 503 35.50 8.62 1.25
CA ALA A 503 35.72 9.54 2.36
C ALA A 503 34.69 10.68 2.36
N ASN A 504 34.11 10.99 3.52
CA ASN A 504 33.13 12.07 3.66
C ASN A 504 31.86 11.93 2.78
N ALA A 505 31.52 10.72 2.32
CA ALA A 505 30.31 10.47 1.55
C ALA A 505 29.08 10.36 2.47
N ASN A 506 27.93 10.85 1.99
CA ASN A 506 26.66 10.71 2.68
C ASN A 506 25.88 9.51 2.13
N PHE A 507 25.68 8.48 2.94
CA PHE A 507 24.94 7.25 2.65
C PHE A 507 23.59 7.18 3.38
N THR A 508 22.98 8.33 3.70
CA THR A 508 21.68 8.36 4.38
C THR A 508 20.66 7.49 3.64
N SER A 509 20.10 6.49 4.32
CA SER A 509 19.13 5.54 3.75
C SER A 509 19.60 4.78 2.50
N ALA A 510 20.91 4.67 2.28
CA ALA A 510 21.46 3.89 1.18
C ALA A 510 21.42 2.38 1.47
N ASN A 511 21.27 1.57 0.42
CA ASN A 511 21.40 0.11 0.52
C ASN A 511 22.84 -0.33 0.23
N LEU A 512 23.55 -0.71 1.30
CA LEU A 512 24.92 -1.21 1.30
C LEU A 512 24.98 -2.70 1.71
N SER A 513 23.85 -3.41 1.64
CA SER A 513 23.77 -4.81 2.08
C SER A 513 24.75 -5.69 1.30
N GLY A 514 25.50 -6.55 1.99
CA GLY A 514 26.50 -7.44 1.39
C GLY A 514 27.76 -6.76 0.83
N VAL A 515 27.96 -5.45 1.03
CA VAL A 515 29.16 -4.74 0.57
C VAL A 515 30.35 -5.02 1.50
N ASP A 516 31.55 -5.15 0.92
CA ASP A 516 32.81 -5.20 1.67
C ASP A 516 33.36 -3.79 1.91
N LEU A 517 33.31 -3.37 3.18
CA LEU A 517 33.83 -2.12 3.71
C LEU A 517 34.93 -2.36 4.76
N SER A 518 35.50 -3.56 4.81
CA SER A 518 36.52 -3.94 5.80
C SER A 518 37.74 -3.02 5.75
N MET A 519 38.31 -2.74 6.91
CA MET A 519 39.50 -1.90 7.10
C MET A 519 39.40 -0.45 6.59
N LYS A 520 38.21 0.03 6.17
CA LYS A 520 38.02 1.40 5.70
C LYS A 520 37.87 2.39 6.86
N ASP A 521 38.34 3.60 6.63
CA ASP A 521 38.02 4.76 7.45
C ASP A 521 36.65 5.31 7.04
N LEU A 522 35.69 5.26 7.97
CA LEU A 522 34.32 5.74 7.80
C LEU A 522 34.00 6.88 8.78
N THR A 523 34.99 7.45 9.46
CA THR A 523 34.79 8.39 10.58
C THR A 523 33.96 9.62 10.21
N GLU A 524 34.06 10.10 8.96
CA GLU A 524 33.36 11.29 8.46
C GLU A 524 32.18 10.96 7.51
N ASN A 525 31.80 9.69 7.40
CA ASN A 525 30.65 9.28 6.60
C ASN A 525 29.34 9.49 7.36
N ILE A 526 28.22 9.71 6.64
CA ILE A 526 26.89 9.72 7.24
C ILE A 526 26.18 8.43 6.84
N LEU A 527 25.80 7.59 7.81
CA LEU A 527 25.21 6.27 7.56
C LEU A 527 23.78 6.16 8.12
N THR A 528 23.16 7.26 8.51
CA THR A 528 21.83 7.29 9.13
C THR A 528 20.79 6.54 8.27
N GLY A 529 20.12 5.54 8.83
CA GLY A 529 19.12 4.74 8.13
C GLY A 529 19.65 3.80 7.05
N ALA A 530 20.97 3.67 6.88
CA ALA A 530 21.55 2.80 5.86
C ALA A 530 21.27 1.31 6.15
N ASP A 531 21.06 0.54 5.09
CA ASP A 531 20.92 -0.91 5.15
C ASP A 531 22.29 -1.57 4.94
N LEU A 532 22.89 -2.07 6.02
CA LEU A 532 24.19 -2.73 6.06
C LEU A 532 24.07 -4.24 6.28
N ARG A 533 22.88 -4.83 6.04
CA ARG A 533 22.66 -6.26 6.27
C ARG A 533 23.70 -7.11 5.55
N ASN A 534 24.30 -8.05 6.26
CA ASN A 534 25.34 -8.94 5.73
C ASN A 534 26.58 -8.24 5.14
N ALA A 535 26.79 -6.95 5.40
CA ALA A 535 28.00 -6.24 4.99
C ALA A 535 29.22 -6.67 5.83
N ASN A 536 30.42 -6.52 5.28
CA ASN A 536 31.68 -6.74 6.00
C ASN A 536 32.27 -5.39 6.45
N LEU A 537 32.30 -5.13 7.75
CA LEU A 537 32.90 -3.95 8.38
C LEU A 537 34.08 -4.34 9.29
N ALA A 538 34.66 -5.53 9.12
CA ALA A 538 35.75 -5.99 9.97
C ALA A 538 36.93 -5.01 9.96
N GLY A 539 37.37 -4.58 11.15
CA GLY A 539 38.45 -3.61 11.34
C GLY A 539 38.19 -2.19 10.83
N ALA A 540 36.97 -1.84 10.42
CA ALA A 540 36.62 -0.49 9.97
C ALA A 540 36.60 0.51 11.14
N ASP A 541 36.93 1.77 10.85
CA ASP A 541 36.82 2.87 11.83
C ASP A 541 35.51 3.65 11.63
N LEU A 542 34.55 3.46 12.54
CA LEU A 542 33.26 4.14 12.59
C LEU A 542 33.16 5.05 13.83
N SER A 543 34.28 5.42 14.44
CA SER A 543 34.23 6.23 15.66
C SER A 543 33.55 7.58 15.42
N ASN A 544 32.67 7.97 16.36
CA ASN A 544 31.85 9.19 16.29
C ASN A 544 30.86 9.28 15.10
N ASN A 545 30.58 8.18 14.40
CA ASN A 545 29.67 8.18 13.25
C ASN A 545 28.17 8.28 13.66
N GLN A 546 27.33 8.82 12.76
CA GLN A 546 25.87 8.83 12.89
C GLN A 546 25.22 7.58 12.26
N LEU A 547 24.97 6.57 13.08
CA LEU A 547 24.40 5.26 12.72
C LEU A 547 22.94 5.10 13.17
N VAL A 548 22.25 6.21 13.44
CA VAL A 548 20.85 6.21 13.88
C VAL A 548 19.97 5.48 12.87
N ASN A 549 19.07 4.61 13.33
CA ASN A 549 18.18 3.79 12.49
C ASN A 549 18.88 2.86 11.47
N THR A 550 20.18 2.56 11.63
CA THR A 550 20.86 1.63 10.72
C THR A 550 20.38 0.19 10.90
N ILE A 551 20.37 -0.57 9.79
CA ILE A 551 20.08 -2.01 9.80
C ILE A 551 21.40 -2.77 9.72
N LEU A 552 21.83 -3.35 10.84
CA LEU A 552 23.12 -4.06 10.99
C LEU A 552 22.93 -5.58 11.13
N THR A 553 21.77 -6.10 10.72
CA THR A 553 21.48 -7.54 10.85
C THR A 553 22.46 -8.37 10.02
N GLY A 554 23.22 -9.24 10.68
CA GLY A 554 24.22 -10.08 10.03
C GLY A 554 25.47 -9.35 9.52
N THR A 555 25.73 -8.11 9.93
CA THR A 555 26.95 -7.37 9.57
C THR A 555 28.16 -7.88 10.37
N ASP A 556 29.33 -8.07 9.74
CA ASP A 556 30.57 -8.40 10.45
C ASP A 556 31.23 -7.13 11.00
N LEU A 557 31.23 -6.96 12.33
CA LEU A 557 31.85 -5.83 13.06
C LEU A 557 33.10 -6.25 13.84
N THR A 558 33.70 -7.39 13.50
CA THR A 558 34.89 -7.91 14.19
C THR A 558 36.01 -6.88 14.16
N ASP A 559 36.55 -6.55 15.32
CA ASP A 559 37.62 -5.55 15.50
C ASP A 559 37.29 -4.11 15.01
N ALA A 560 36.02 -3.80 14.69
CA ALA A 560 35.59 -2.46 14.30
C ALA A 560 35.65 -1.47 15.48
N ASN A 561 35.90 -0.19 15.17
CA ASN A 561 35.89 0.90 16.15
C ASN A 561 34.58 1.68 16.10
N LEU A 562 33.71 1.53 17.11
CA LEU A 562 32.45 2.27 17.26
C LEU A 562 32.50 3.25 18.45
N SER A 563 33.69 3.60 18.91
CA SER A 563 33.84 4.49 20.07
C SER A 563 33.15 5.83 19.82
N GLY A 564 32.24 6.23 20.71
CA GLY A 564 31.48 7.48 20.58
C GLY A 564 30.46 7.53 19.44
N ALA A 565 30.22 6.44 18.71
CA ALA A 565 29.21 6.41 17.64
C ALA A 565 27.78 6.48 18.19
N ASP A 566 26.86 7.06 17.42
CA ASP A 566 25.44 7.11 17.74
C ASP A 566 24.68 6.00 17.01
N LEU A 567 24.38 4.92 17.72
CA LEU A 567 23.61 3.76 17.27
C LEU A 567 22.19 3.76 17.86
N SER A 568 21.67 4.94 18.23
CA SER A 568 20.28 5.05 18.72
C SER A 568 19.32 4.39 17.74
N THR A 569 18.40 3.57 18.27
CA THR A 569 17.37 2.84 17.50
C THR A 569 17.89 1.94 16.38
N ALA A 570 19.18 1.58 16.37
CA ALA A 570 19.74 0.64 15.40
C ALA A 570 19.22 -0.79 15.62
N ASN A 571 19.02 -1.54 14.53
CA ASN A 571 18.66 -2.95 14.58
C ASN A 571 19.92 -3.81 14.49
N ILE A 572 20.42 -4.28 15.64
CA ILE A 572 21.63 -5.08 15.75
C ILE A 572 21.23 -6.51 16.16
N PHE A 573 21.11 -7.39 15.17
CA PHE A 573 20.91 -8.83 15.40
C PHE A 573 22.02 -9.60 14.70
N GLY A 574 22.81 -10.38 15.45
CA GLY A 574 24.08 -10.87 14.93
C GLY A 574 24.48 -12.23 15.49
N ILE A 575 24.01 -13.30 14.84
CA ILE A 575 24.73 -14.58 14.84
C ILE A 575 25.21 -14.81 13.41
N ILE A 576 26.52 -14.65 13.17
CA ILE A 576 27.17 -15.03 11.89
C ILE A 576 28.11 -16.18 12.21
N ASP A 577 27.93 -17.33 11.57
CA ASP A 577 28.82 -18.50 11.70
C ASP A 577 29.17 -18.92 13.14
N GLY A 578 28.26 -18.68 14.10
CA GLY A 578 28.44 -19.01 15.51
C GLY A 578 29.40 -18.08 16.28
N ILE A 579 29.90 -17.02 15.66
CA ILE A 579 30.70 -15.96 16.28
C ILE A 579 29.78 -14.77 16.58
N ASN A 580 29.88 -14.23 17.79
CA ASN A 580 29.13 -13.04 18.14
C ASN A 580 29.79 -11.79 17.54
N VAL A 581 28.98 -11.03 16.80
CA VAL A 581 29.38 -9.84 16.04
C VAL A 581 30.06 -8.77 16.90
N LEU A 582 29.76 -8.68 18.21
CA LEU A 582 30.26 -7.63 19.10
C LEU A 582 31.37 -8.06 20.09
N GLU A 583 31.83 -9.32 20.07
CA GLU A 583 32.78 -9.84 21.07
C GLU A 583 34.13 -9.08 21.08
N LYS A 584 34.54 -8.51 19.95
CA LYS A 584 35.79 -7.76 19.79
C LYS A 584 35.63 -6.30 19.40
N THR A 585 34.39 -5.80 19.40
CA THR A 585 34.08 -4.45 18.94
C THR A 585 34.35 -3.44 20.05
N LYS A 586 34.94 -2.29 19.72
CA LYS A 586 35.18 -1.21 20.69
C LYS A 586 33.91 -0.36 20.81
N LEU A 587 33.22 -0.47 21.94
CA LEU A 587 31.94 0.20 22.20
C LEU A 587 32.01 1.33 23.24
N LYS A 588 33.20 1.64 23.77
CA LYS A 588 33.35 2.66 24.82
C LYS A 588 32.70 3.99 24.40
N GLY A 589 31.78 4.50 25.22
CA GLY A 589 31.08 5.77 24.98
C GLY A 589 30.00 5.74 23.90
N ALA A 590 29.67 4.59 23.31
CA ALA A 590 28.65 4.49 22.28
C ALA A 590 27.23 4.73 22.83
N ASN A 591 26.38 5.37 22.03
CA ASN A 591 24.96 5.54 22.35
C ASN A 591 24.13 4.41 21.71
N LEU A 592 23.56 3.55 22.55
CA LEU A 592 22.73 2.39 22.21
C LEU A 592 21.29 2.54 22.75
N THR A 593 20.83 3.78 22.94
CA THR A 593 19.47 4.06 23.42
C THR A 593 18.44 3.39 22.51
N ASN A 594 17.55 2.59 23.10
CA ASN A 594 16.51 1.82 22.40
C ASN A 594 17.02 0.87 21.30
N ALA A 595 18.31 0.50 21.31
CA ALA A 595 18.85 -0.45 20.34
C ALA A 595 18.29 -1.86 20.61
N ASN A 596 18.02 -2.62 19.54
CA ASN A 596 17.76 -4.05 19.66
C ASN A 596 19.10 -4.78 19.73
N LEU A 597 19.39 -5.44 20.86
CA LEU A 597 20.63 -6.19 21.12
C LEU A 597 20.33 -7.67 21.40
N THR A 598 19.20 -8.19 20.95
CA THR A 598 18.73 -9.53 21.30
C THR A 598 19.75 -10.63 20.95
N ASN A 599 19.99 -11.53 21.91
CA ASN A 599 20.86 -12.71 21.81
C ASN A 599 22.36 -12.44 21.59
N ILE A 600 22.85 -11.22 21.87
CA ILE A 600 24.26 -10.85 21.71
C ILE A 600 25.13 -11.34 22.89
N ASN A 601 26.38 -11.73 22.62
CA ASN A 601 27.37 -12.12 23.62
C ASN A 601 28.38 -11.01 23.97
N LEU A 602 28.09 -10.18 24.96
CA LEU A 602 28.98 -9.11 25.45
C LEU A 602 29.94 -9.57 26.57
N ILE A 603 30.26 -10.88 26.67
CA ILE A 603 31.16 -11.39 27.69
C ILE A 603 32.55 -10.74 27.57
N GLY A 604 33.00 -10.10 28.65
CA GLY A 604 34.32 -9.46 28.71
C GLY A 604 34.50 -8.19 27.88
N VAL A 605 33.46 -7.71 27.18
CA VAL A 605 33.51 -6.51 26.34
C VAL A 605 33.61 -5.25 27.22
N ASP A 606 34.35 -4.24 26.73
CA ASP A 606 34.38 -2.91 27.35
C ASP A 606 33.29 -2.02 26.77
N ILE A 607 32.21 -1.89 27.53
CA ILE A 607 31.05 -1.03 27.30
C ILE A 607 31.02 0.14 28.30
N SER A 608 32.19 0.53 28.84
CA SER A 608 32.28 1.68 29.74
C SER A 608 31.78 2.95 29.04
N GLU A 609 31.14 3.84 29.79
CA GLU A 609 30.56 5.11 29.31
C GLU A 609 29.45 4.94 28.24
N THR A 610 28.96 3.72 27.98
CA THR A 610 27.86 3.50 27.01
C THR A 610 26.50 3.95 27.56
N ILE A 611 25.60 4.34 26.65
CA ILE A 611 24.21 4.69 26.98
C ILE A 611 23.30 3.58 26.47
N LEU A 612 22.68 2.82 27.37
CA LEU A 612 21.86 1.63 27.07
C LEU A 612 20.38 1.82 27.47
N LYS A 613 19.95 3.07 27.68
CA LYS A 613 18.60 3.39 28.12
C LYS A 613 17.55 2.78 27.17
N GLY A 614 16.67 1.93 27.69
CA GLY A 614 15.58 1.29 26.94
C GLY A 614 16.02 0.27 25.88
N ALA A 615 17.28 -0.16 25.86
CA ALA A 615 17.75 -1.19 24.92
C ALA A 615 17.11 -2.56 25.20
N ASP A 616 16.81 -3.34 24.16
CA ASP A 616 16.33 -4.72 24.29
C ASP A 616 17.52 -5.67 24.47
N LEU A 617 17.70 -6.15 25.71
CA LEU A 617 18.77 -7.07 26.10
C LEU A 617 18.30 -8.53 26.25
N THR A 618 17.20 -8.90 25.59
CA THR A 618 16.69 -10.28 25.64
C THR A 618 17.75 -11.27 25.15
N GLY A 619 18.05 -12.32 25.92
CA GLY A 619 19.10 -13.29 25.59
C GLY A 619 20.56 -12.80 25.63
N VAL A 620 20.85 -11.55 26.02
CA VAL A 620 22.23 -11.03 26.06
C VAL A 620 23.06 -11.70 27.17
N LYS A 621 24.34 -11.99 26.88
CA LYS A 621 25.34 -12.46 27.86
C LYS A 621 26.28 -11.32 28.26
N LEU A 622 26.40 -11.02 29.56
CA LEU A 622 27.14 -9.86 30.10
C LEU A 622 28.24 -10.23 31.10
N GLU A 623 28.55 -11.52 31.23
CA GLU A 623 29.49 -12.02 32.23
C GLU A 623 30.86 -11.34 32.06
N ARG A 624 31.42 -10.81 33.15
CA ARG A 624 32.76 -10.17 33.16
C ARG A 624 32.90 -8.92 32.29
N ALA A 625 31.80 -8.34 31.79
CA ALA A 625 31.84 -7.08 31.03
C ALA A 625 32.34 -5.91 31.89
N LYS A 626 33.01 -4.94 31.26
CA LYS A 626 33.39 -3.67 31.89
C LYS A 626 32.40 -2.60 31.47
N ALA A 627 31.66 -2.04 32.42
CA ALA A 627 30.55 -1.12 32.19
C ALA A 627 30.61 0.09 33.15
N ASN A 628 31.82 0.54 33.48
CA ASN A 628 32.01 1.67 34.40
C ASN A 628 31.39 2.93 33.78
N ASN A 629 30.72 3.76 34.59
CA ASN A 629 30.03 4.99 34.16
C ASN A 629 28.96 4.80 33.07
N ALA A 630 28.51 3.57 32.81
CA ALA A 630 27.48 3.32 31.80
C ALA A 630 26.07 3.66 32.33
N THR A 631 25.18 4.07 31.43
CA THR A 631 23.78 4.43 31.75
C THR A 631 22.84 3.30 31.33
N TRP A 632 22.29 2.59 32.31
CA TRP A 632 21.39 1.43 32.18
C TRP A 632 19.97 1.72 32.72
N SER A 633 19.59 3.00 32.80
CA SER A 633 18.30 3.42 33.34
C SER A 633 17.14 2.79 32.56
N ASP A 634 16.11 2.36 33.28
CA ASP A 634 14.86 1.83 32.70
C ASP A 634 15.06 0.57 31.82
N VAL A 635 16.07 -0.25 32.10
CA VAL A 635 16.36 -1.50 31.37
C VAL A 635 15.87 -2.74 32.13
N ASP A 636 15.38 -3.76 31.40
CA ASP A 636 15.07 -5.08 31.94
C ASP A 636 16.29 -6.02 31.89
N LEU A 637 16.84 -6.29 33.07
CA LEU A 637 17.96 -7.18 33.35
C LEU A 637 17.51 -8.40 34.17
N SER A 638 16.20 -8.69 34.20
CA SER A 638 15.65 -9.79 34.99
C SER A 638 16.22 -11.14 34.55
N PHE A 639 16.52 -11.99 35.55
CA PHE A 639 17.04 -13.35 35.38
C PHE A 639 18.36 -13.48 34.58
N LYS A 640 19.10 -12.38 34.36
CA LYS A 640 20.37 -12.40 33.62
C LYS A 640 21.54 -12.82 34.50
N ASN A 641 22.54 -13.45 33.88
CA ASN A 641 23.84 -13.67 34.51
C ASN A 641 24.73 -12.43 34.35
N LEU A 642 24.89 -11.70 35.45
CA LEU A 642 25.72 -10.51 35.61
C LEU A 642 26.88 -10.77 36.58
N SER A 643 27.23 -12.03 36.82
CA SER A 643 28.30 -12.38 37.75
C SER A 643 29.64 -11.74 37.33
N LYS A 644 30.32 -11.15 38.32
CA LYS A 644 31.61 -10.46 38.13
C LYS A 644 31.57 -9.28 37.13
N ILE A 645 30.40 -8.72 36.85
CA ILE A 645 30.29 -7.49 36.06
C ILE A 645 30.91 -6.31 36.83
N ARG A 646 31.51 -5.37 36.09
CA ARG A 646 32.07 -4.14 36.67
C ARG A 646 31.19 -2.94 36.29
N LEU A 647 30.39 -2.46 37.24
CA LEU A 647 29.39 -1.39 37.10
C LEU A 647 29.72 -0.22 38.05
N ILE A 648 31.01 0.09 38.21
CA ILE A 648 31.46 1.18 39.09
C ILE A 648 30.89 2.51 38.59
N ASP A 649 30.25 3.26 39.48
CA ASP A 649 29.57 4.54 39.22
C ASP A 649 28.51 4.48 38.09
N ALA A 650 27.97 3.29 37.80
CA ALA A 650 26.94 3.11 36.78
C ALA A 650 25.56 3.61 37.23
N SER A 651 24.76 4.11 36.30
CA SER A 651 23.37 4.53 36.56
C SER A 651 22.40 3.42 36.19
N LEU A 652 21.80 2.78 37.19
CA LEU A 652 20.85 1.65 37.10
C LEU A 652 19.47 2.02 37.65
N ASN A 653 19.17 3.31 37.80
CA ASN A 653 17.93 3.78 38.41
C ASN A 653 16.69 3.28 37.63
N ARG A 654 15.67 2.81 38.37
CA ARG A 654 14.44 2.20 37.83
C ARG A 654 14.65 0.97 36.93
N SER A 655 15.82 0.32 36.99
CA SER A 655 16.04 -0.94 36.25
C SER A 655 15.30 -2.11 36.91
N ILE A 656 14.98 -3.13 36.11
CA ILE A 656 14.38 -4.38 36.59
C ILE A 656 15.49 -5.44 36.66
N LEU A 657 15.91 -5.80 37.86
CA LEU A 657 16.97 -6.78 38.16
C LEU A 657 16.41 -8.03 38.86
N ALA A 658 15.09 -8.24 38.81
CA ALA A 658 14.41 -9.34 39.50
C ALA A 658 15.02 -10.70 39.09
N GLY A 659 15.44 -11.49 40.09
CA GLY A 659 16.06 -12.80 39.91
C GLY A 659 17.43 -12.79 39.23
N ALA A 660 18.08 -11.64 39.01
CA ALA A 660 19.39 -11.56 38.37
C ALA A 660 20.50 -12.19 39.25
N GLU A 661 21.51 -12.77 38.60
CA GLU A 661 22.72 -13.33 39.23
C GLU A 661 23.84 -12.28 39.21
N LEU A 662 24.05 -11.60 40.33
CA LEU A 662 25.01 -10.50 40.53
C LEU A 662 26.15 -10.91 41.48
N SER A 663 26.35 -12.22 41.72
CA SER A 663 27.43 -12.68 42.60
C SER A 663 28.79 -12.13 42.17
N ASN A 664 29.56 -11.60 43.12
CA ASN A 664 30.87 -10.97 42.93
C ASN A 664 30.85 -9.74 41.99
N ALA A 665 29.72 -9.08 41.78
CA ALA A 665 29.65 -7.85 40.98
C ALA A 665 30.34 -6.66 41.70
N GLU A 666 31.00 -5.78 40.93
CA GLU A 666 31.56 -4.51 41.43
C GLU A 666 30.58 -3.37 41.13
N LEU A 667 29.79 -2.96 42.12
CA LEU A 667 28.72 -1.95 42.06
C LEU A 667 29.04 -0.69 42.89
N MET A 668 30.33 -0.45 43.18
CA MET A 668 30.78 0.70 43.97
C MET A 668 30.26 2.01 43.38
N GLY A 669 29.60 2.83 44.18
CA GLY A 669 29.04 4.14 43.77
C GLY A 669 27.85 4.07 42.80
N ALA A 670 27.37 2.88 42.45
CA ALA A 670 26.28 2.73 41.49
C ALA A 670 24.97 3.36 41.99
N ASN A 671 24.20 3.95 41.08
CA ASN A 671 22.87 4.48 41.37
C ASN A 671 21.80 3.43 41.04
N LEU A 672 21.29 2.75 42.07
CA LEU A 672 20.23 1.75 42.00
C LEU A 672 18.88 2.28 42.51
N SER A 673 18.69 3.61 42.53
CA SER A 673 17.45 4.19 43.03
C SER A 673 16.22 3.69 42.28
N ASP A 674 15.17 3.32 43.03
CA ASP A 674 13.91 2.76 42.54
C ASP A 674 14.06 1.47 41.69
N ALA A 675 15.19 0.76 41.77
CA ALA A 675 15.39 -0.50 41.05
C ALA A 675 14.68 -1.68 41.73
N ASP A 676 14.20 -2.64 40.93
CA ASP A 676 13.61 -3.89 41.44
C ASP A 676 14.65 -5.02 41.45
N LEU A 677 15.13 -5.39 42.65
CA LEU A 677 16.08 -6.50 42.86
C LEU A 677 15.39 -7.72 43.50
N THR A 678 14.07 -7.87 43.35
CA THR A 678 13.33 -8.98 43.96
C THR A 678 13.94 -10.34 43.60
N GLY A 679 14.36 -11.11 44.60
CA GLY A 679 14.96 -12.44 44.42
C GLY A 679 16.34 -12.46 43.76
N ALA A 680 17.01 -11.32 43.58
CA ALA A 680 18.35 -11.25 43.00
C ALA A 680 19.41 -11.86 43.94
N LYS A 681 20.49 -12.38 43.37
CA LYS A 681 21.63 -12.95 44.13
C LYS A 681 22.83 -12.03 44.06
N LEU A 682 23.20 -11.43 45.19
CA LEU A 682 24.31 -10.48 45.31
C LEU A 682 25.43 -11.03 46.21
N ILE A 683 25.67 -12.35 46.15
CA ILE A 683 26.65 -13.01 47.02
C ILE A 683 28.05 -12.44 46.76
N ASP A 684 28.71 -11.98 47.82
CA ASP A 684 30.02 -11.32 47.77
C ASP A 684 30.09 -10.10 46.81
N ALA A 685 28.97 -9.43 46.51
CA ALA A 685 28.96 -8.22 45.70
C ALA A 685 29.46 -6.99 46.47
N ASP A 686 30.15 -6.07 45.80
CA ASP A 686 30.61 -4.82 46.40
C ASP A 686 29.69 -3.66 46.03
N LEU A 687 28.86 -3.20 46.97
CA LEU A 687 27.93 -2.07 46.82
C LEU A 687 28.41 -0.82 47.59
N THR A 688 29.71 -0.71 47.90
CA THR A 688 30.23 0.41 48.69
C THR A 688 29.80 1.76 48.10
N ASN A 689 29.21 2.63 48.93
CA ASN A 689 28.67 3.95 48.55
C ASN A 689 27.56 3.95 47.49
N ALA A 690 26.89 2.82 47.22
CA ALA A 690 25.79 2.77 46.27
C ALA A 690 24.53 3.51 46.78
N ASN A 691 23.76 4.10 45.86
CA ASN A 691 22.46 4.70 46.17
C ASN A 691 21.33 3.67 45.94
N LEU A 692 20.70 3.21 47.02
CA LEU A 692 19.62 2.22 47.02
C LEU A 692 18.25 2.85 47.33
N THR A 693 18.12 4.18 47.28
CA THR A 693 16.88 4.89 47.64
C THR A 693 15.68 4.35 46.86
N GLY A 694 14.62 3.90 47.54
CA GLY A 694 13.41 3.35 46.91
C GLY A 694 13.55 1.96 46.29
N ALA A 695 14.73 1.34 46.34
CA ALA A 695 14.97 0.03 45.73
C ALA A 695 14.27 -1.11 46.47
N ASN A 696 13.91 -2.18 45.74
CA ASN A 696 13.22 -3.34 46.29
C ASN A 696 14.13 -4.58 46.35
N PHE A 697 14.53 -5.01 47.55
CA PHE A 697 15.35 -6.21 47.80
C PHE A 697 14.56 -7.40 48.33
N HIS A 698 13.24 -7.46 48.11
CA HIS A 698 12.41 -8.56 48.60
C HIS A 698 12.98 -9.92 48.15
N MET A 699 13.25 -10.83 49.09
CA MET A 699 13.86 -12.14 48.87
C MET A 699 15.24 -12.15 48.21
N ALA A 700 15.92 -11.01 48.10
CA ALA A 700 17.30 -10.97 47.58
C ALA A 700 18.28 -11.61 48.56
N ASP A 701 19.32 -12.29 48.04
CA ASP A 701 20.40 -12.88 48.84
C ASP A 701 21.62 -11.96 48.85
N LEU A 702 21.91 -11.37 50.01
CA LEU A 702 23.01 -10.43 50.25
C LEU A 702 24.18 -11.09 51.01
N THR A 703 24.27 -12.42 51.05
CA THR A 703 25.32 -13.13 51.79
C THR A 703 26.72 -12.64 51.39
N GLY A 704 27.47 -12.07 52.34
CA GLY A 704 28.83 -11.58 52.10
C GLY A 704 28.93 -10.26 51.32
N ALA A 705 27.81 -9.63 50.95
CA ALA A 705 27.83 -8.36 50.22
C ALA A 705 28.42 -7.22 51.08
N ASN A 706 29.24 -6.36 50.49
CA ASN A 706 29.75 -5.16 51.13
C ASN A 706 28.78 -3.98 50.91
N LEU A 707 28.17 -3.49 51.99
CA LEU A 707 27.19 -2.41 52.00
C LEU A 707 27.69 -1.16 52.76
N GLU A 708 29.01 -0.98 52.88
CA GLU A 708 29.56 0.21 53.53
C GLU A 708 29.14 1.51 52.80
N GLY A 709 28.57 2.48 53.54
CA GLY A 709 28.23 3.80 53.01
C GLY A 709 27.01 3.87 52.07
N VAL A 710 26.20 2.80 51.98
CA VAL A 710 24.99 2.81 51.14
C VAL A 710 23.94 3.81 51.63
N ILE A 711 23.17 4.37 50.68
CA ILE A 711 22.00 5.22 50.95
C ILE A 711 20.73 4.38 50.80
N ILE A 712 19.94 4.21 51.86
CA ILE A 712 18.82 3.24 51.93
C ILE A 712 17.45 3.86 52.24
N ASN A 713 17.24 5.12 51.86
CA ASN A 713 15.97 5.79 52.13
C ASN A 713 14.83 5.07 51.37
N GLU A 714 13.74 4.71 52.06
CA GLU A 714 12.57 4.06 51.43
C GLU A 714 12.89 2.71 50.73
N THR A 715 14.02 2.07 51.06
CA THR A 715 14.41 0.77 50.52
C THR A 715 13.66 -0.37 51.20
N ASN A 716 13.11 -1.32 50.42
CA ASN A 716 12.56 -2.56 50.98
C ASN A 716 13.68 -3.57 51.25
N LEU A 717 14.02 -3.79 52.52
CA LEU A 717 15.09 -4.68 52.97
C LEU A 717 14.59 -6.05 53.45
N SER A 718 13.47 -6.55 52.93
CA SER A 718 12.98 -7.92 53.18
C SER A 718 13.81 -9.00 52.46
N CYS A 719 15.11 -9.02 52.74
CA CYS A 719 16.14 -9.84 52.13
C CYS A 719 16.65 -10.96 53.06
N ILE A 720 17.63 -11.73 52.60
CA ILE A 720 18.32 -12.76 53.40
C ILE A 720 19.86 -12.60 53.35
N GLY A 721 20.55 -13.20 54.32
CA GLY A 721 22.00 -13.39 54.26
C GLY A 721 22.87 -12.22 54.78
N HIS A 722 22.28 -11.09 55.17
CA HIS A 722 23.01 -9.93 55.70
C HIS A 722 22.35 -9.32 56.93
N ASP A 723 23.13 -8.74 57.85
CA ASP A 723 22.66 -8.18 59.13
C ASP A 723 21.67 -7.00 58.99
N ILE A 724 21.61 -6.39 57.81
CA ILE A 724 20.72 -5.27 57.50
C ILE A 724 19.30 -5.73 57.12
N CYS A 725 19.13 -7.03 56.83
CA CYS A 725 17.86 -7.57 56.36
C CYS A 725 16.81 -7.58 57.47
N THR A 726 15.61 -7.13 57.13
CA THR A 726 14.45 -7.10 58.02
C THR A 726 13.49 -8.22 57.68
N SER A 727 12.82 -8.78 58.70
CA SER A 727 11.81 -9.84 58.55
C SER A 727 10.59 -9.42 57.73
#